data_AF-A0A3E2HFN7-F1
#
_entry.id   AF-A0A3E2HFN7-F1
#
_cell.length_a   1.000
_cell.length_b   1.000
_cell.length_c   1.000
_cell.angle_alpha   90.00
_cell.angle_beta   90.00
_cell.angle_gamma   90.00
#
_symmetry.space_group_name_H-M   'P 1'
#
loop_
_entity.id
_entity.type
_entity.pdbx_description
1 polymer ?
#
loop_
_entity_poly.entity_id
_entity_poly.type
_entity_poly.pdbx_seq_one_letter_code
_entity_poly.pdbx_strand_id
1 'polypeptide(L)'
;MTSINNNVKETPLSLLLWGGKDRFRRREEILKVFTNNALFSKSLVTIPSLARKDAWTRAVFQSRELIAIKKTYGWSNEQFIEAIRMLDDSLPVLPQFRIFLSNLERQMSDEQKKIWVPKAERFEIFGCYAQTELGHGSNVRGIETTATFDHDTDEFIINSPTLSSTKYWIGASGIWATHALVVARLIIDGKDLGNHIFLTQLRNLETQELMPGVEIYELGPKVFQGMLGVDNGALQFHQVRIPRTQMLTRNAQVHRDGSYSPPKNTKHSYGSMVTVRALMAQITGFDLIKAVVTAYHYTTFRRQFGNKGTEGETRVFDYASVKFRLLPLLAKGTTLILVGRTIKDEYDRYSANVLRTGDTSQLEDLHLQTVGAKVYSTEITARGIEVCRIACGGHGYNALAGFGRMYANAVNAVTYEGDNYVLSQQIPKAILKHLKNRTEGSLPSLSHLAMLRSSSSKQGIAVRSKDAWFEYNNQKWVLEERLTLLVKNHMEDTENGKDTSFSVHTLTMAYCDMVYWKGLWEVVKACDIGVKEQLESLAQVFSLSILQDAYKELVGEQFVSQAQQKLLKEAYEDAIERLAGNTPSIIDGYGYTEYEMDSALARADMSPYEALWEGAQKIERQGKIYIITLQISDENRLNSTYCQEIIRAFHDIQRQIGPDAEGAVVTRGNNNKFFCTGLDLNEGDTNEFANTDGFYPMLHTICDFPYPTVACVTGHTFGGACLFALAHDYRVMNGERGFFCMPPIELGLHFDGIGALPKAKLAPRTVRKLLWEAHKFTGKEALEHGIVDFIAKPDKMFDVALELAQKWAPKAKMGVYSAIRSEQVGDAVAKFKAISYVHGRQVNNKPKAKI
;
A
#
# COMPACT_ATOMS: atom_id res chain seq x y z
N MET A 1 12.77 -26.42 7.61
CA MET A 1 12.69 -25.08 7.00
C MET A 1 11.25 -24.89 6.59
N THR A 2 10.50 -24.02 7.26
CA THR A 2 9.15 -23.64 6.81
C THR A 2 9.30 -22.51 5.79
N SER A 3 9.84 -22.86 4.62
CA SER A 3 9.72 -22.01 3.44
C SER A 3 8.23 -21.82 3.14
N ILE A 4 7.82 -20.58 2.85
CA ILE A 4 6.47 -20.34 2.33
C ILE A 4 6.31 -21.04 0.98
N ASN A 5 5.07 -21.37 0.62
CA ASN A 5 4.77 -22.01 -0.66
C ASN A 5 4.43 -20.96 -1.72
N ASN A 6 4.84 -21.19 -2.97
CA ASN A 6 4.41 -20.35 -4.09
C ASN A 6 3.00 -20.68 -4.58
N ASN A 7 2.46 -21.83 -4.18
CA ASN A 7 1.11 -22.26 -4.51
C ASN A 7 0.23 -22.29 -3.27
N VAL A 8 -1.03 -21.91 -3.43
CA VAL A 8 -2.04 -22.02 -2.37
C VAL A 8 -2.58 -23.45 -2.29
N LYS A 9 -3.08 -23.85 -1.11
CA LYS A 9 -3.60 -25.20 -0.87
C LYS A 9 -5.05 -25.15 -0.37
N GLU A 10 -5.97 -25.75 -1.13
CA GLU A 10 -7.36 -25.93 -0.70
C GLU A 10 -7.43 -26.99 0.41
N THR A 11 -7.92 -26.60 1.58
CA THR A 11 -8.15 -27.44 2.76
C THR A 11 -9.43 -26.96 3.47
N PRO A 12 -10.10 -27.78 4.31
CA PRO A 12 -11.26 -27.31 5.06
C PRO A 12 -10.98 -26.05 5.89
N LEU A 13 -9.81 -25.97 6.53
CA LEU A 13 -9.40 -24.79 7.30
C LEU A 13 -9.15 -23.57 6.40
N SER A 14 -8.46 -23.74 5.26
CA SER A 14 -8.21 -22.62 4.36
C SER A 14 -9.50 -22.08 3.74
N LEU A 15 -10.45 -22.95 3.38
CA LEU A 15 -11.77 -22.53 2.91
C LEU A 15 -12.52 -21.73 3.98
N LEU A 16 -12.49 -22.17 5.25
CA LEU A 16 -13.09 -21.40 6.34
C LEU A 16 -12.42 -20.03 6.52
N LEU A 17 -11.09 -19.99 6.60
CA LEU A 17 -10.33 -18.77 6.85
C LEU A 17 -10.49 -17.74 5.72
N TRP A 18 -10.54 -18.17 4.46
CA TRP A 18 -10.69 -17.28 3.30
C TRP A 18 -12.15 -16.95 2.93
N GLY A 19 -13.14 -17.62 3.53
CA GLY A 19 -14.55 -17.28 3.35
C GLY A 19 -15.24 -18.05 2.24
N GLY A 20 -14.87 -19.31 2.08
CA GLY A 20 -15.49 -20.27 1.18
C GLY A 20 -14.72 -20.49 -0.10
N LYS A 21 -15.21 -21.46 -0.87
CA LYS A 21 -14.56 -21.95 -2.10
C LYS A 21 -14.46 -20.88 -3.18
N ASP A 22 -15.50 -20.06 -3.34
CA ASP A 22 -15.52 -19.05 -4.39
C ASP A 22 -14.49 -17.95 -4.14
N ARG A 23 -14.35 -17.47 -2.89
CA ARG A 23 -13.32 -16.48 -2.54
C ARG A 23 -11.92 -17.05 -2.69
N PHE A 24 -11.72 -18.31 -2.31
CA PHE A 24 -10.44 -18.99 -2.47
C PHE A 24 -10.04 -19.12 -3.95
N ARG A 25 -10.97 -19.50 -4.82
CA ARG A 25 -10.75 -19.56 -6.28
C ARG A 25 -10.42 -18.20 -6.90
N ARG A 26 -11.13 -17.13 -6.50
CA ARG A 26 -10.81 -15.77 -6.97
C ARG A 26 -9.39 -15.36 -6.60
N ARG A 27 -8.93 -15.70 -5.38
CA ARG A 27 -7.54 -15.47 -4.94
C ARG A 27 -6.55 -16.21 -5.86
N GLU A 28 -6.81 -17.47 -6.21
CA GLU A 28 -5.98 -18.24 -7.14
C GLU A 28 -5.89 -17.60 -8.53
N GLU A 29 -7.01 -17.16 -9.08
CA GLU A 29 -7.08 -16.48 -10.37
C GLU A 29 -6.26 -15.19 -10.37
N ILE A 30 -6.40 -14.36 -9.32
CA ILE A 30 -5.65 -13.11 -9.18
C ILE A 30 -4.15 -13.39 -9.08
N LEU A 31 -3.72 -14.35 -8.24
CA LEU A 31 -2.31 -14.74 -8.11
C LEU A 31 -1.73 -15.13 -9.47
N LYS A 32 -2.46 -15.96 -10.23
CA LYS A 32 -2.03 -16.40 -11.55
C LYS A 32 -1.83 -15.23 -12.51
N VAL A 33 -2.73 -14.24 -12.49
CA VAL A 33 -2.58 -13.05 -13.34
C VAL A 33 -1.37 -12.21 -12.92
N PHE A 34 -1.20 -11.96 -11.63
CA PHE A 34 -0.11 -11.11 -11.13
C PHE A 34 1.28 -11.73 -11.30
N THR A 35 1.41 -13.03 -11.03
CA THR A 35 2.69 -13.74 -11.16
C THR A 35 3.16 -13.88 -12.60
N ASN A 36 2.26 -13.81 -13.58
CA ASN A 36 2.59 -13.88 -15.01
C ASN A 36 2.75 -12.50 -15.68
N ASN A 37 2.56 -11.40 -14.95
CA ASN A 37 2.63 -10.05 -15.51
C ASN A 37 3.73 -9.23 -14.84
N ALA A 38 4.75 -8.89 -15.62
CA ALA A 38 5.96 -8.20 -15.15
C ALA A 38 5.68 -6.87 -14.43
N LEU A 39 4.58 -6.17 -14.77
CA LEU A 39 4.23 -4.89 -14.16
C LEU A 39 3.79 -5.02 -12.69
N PHE A 40 3.26 -6.20 -12.31
CA PHE A 40 2.88 -6.52 -10.94
C PHE A 40 3.99 -7.24 -10.18
N SER A 41 5.14 -7.53 -10.81
CA SER A 41 6.28 -8.17 -10.14
C SER A 41 6.77 -7.36 -8.95
N LYS A 42 7.00 -8.04 -7.83
CA LYS A 42 7.54 -7.45 -6.59
C LYS A 42 9.03 -7.74 -6.38
N SER A 43 9.63 -8.60 -7.20
CA SER A 43 11.06 -8.97 -7.11
C SER A 43 12.00 -7.98 -7.81
N LEU A 44 11.48 -7.20 -8.76
CA LEU A 44 12.28 -6.32 -9.61
C LEU A 44 12.59 -4.97 -8.97
N VAL A 45 11.71 -4.48 -8.08
CA VAL A 45 11.78 -3.11 -7.56
C VAL A 45 11.35 -3.07 -6.10
N THR A 46 12.27 -2.66 -5.23
CA THR A 46 11.99 -2.36 -3.83
C THR A 46 11.29 -1.00 -3.75
N ILE A 47 9.96 -0.99 -3.53
CA ILE A 47 9.15 0.25 -3.51
C ILE A 47 9.74 1.33 -2.59
N PRO A 48 10.18 1.03 -1.34
CA PRO A 48 10.79 2.02 -0.47
C PRO A 48 12.09 2.67 -0.99
N SER A 49 12.72 2.06 -2.00
CA SER A 49 13.91 2.59 -2.68
C SER A 49 13.57 3.52 -3.84
N LEU A 50 12.33 3.55 -4.31
CA LEU A 50 11.90 4.45 -5.38
C LEU A 50 11.72 5.88 -4.85
N ALA A 51 12.08 6.86 -5.67
CA ALA A 51 11.55 8.20 -5.47
C ALA A 51 10.02 8.16 -5.59
N ARG A 52 9.34 9.03 -4.84
CA ARG A 52 7.87 9.07 -4.80
C ARG A 52 7.25 9.14 -6.20
N LYS A 53 7.81 9.96 -7.07
CA LYS A 53 7.30 10.14 -8.44
C LYS A 53 7.32 8.82 -9.22
N ASP A 54 8.35 8.00 -9.05
CA ASP A 54 8.50 6.73 -9.74
C ASP A 54 7.57 5.67 -9.15
N ALA A 55 7.43 5.63 -7.82
CA ALA A 55 6.46 4.79 -7.15
C ALA A 55 5.02 5.10 -7.60
N TRP A 56 4.67 6.39 -7.69
CA TRP A 56 3.37 6.83 -8.18
C TRP A 56 3.17 6.48 -9.67
N THR A 57 4.16 6.75 -10.52
CA THR A 57 4.12 6.43 -11.96
C THR A 57 3.93 4.93 -12.19
N ARG A 58 4.61 4.08 -11.40
CA ARG A 58 4.40 2.64 -11.40
C ARG A 58 2.95 2.29 -11.03
N ALA A 59 2.42 2.86 -9.95
CA ALA A 59 1.05 2.63 -9.51
C ALA A 59 0.00 3.06 -10.57
N VAL A 60 0.30 4.10 -11.34
CA VAL A 60 -0.50 4.55 -12.50
C VAL A 60 -0.53 3.48 -13.59
N PHE A 61 0.63 2.96 -13.98
CA PHE A 61 0.68 1.90 -14.99
C PHE A 61 -0.01 0.63 -14.50
N GLN A 62 0.20 0.24 -13.25
CA GLN A 62 -0.49 -0.89 -12.62
C GLN A 62 -2.00 -0.70 -12.61
N SER A 63 -2.48 0.51 -12.32
CA SER A 63 -3.92 0.84 -12.36
C SER A 63 -4.49 0.65 -13.76
N ARG A 64 -3.82 1.18 -14.79
CA ARG A 64 -4.25 1.05 -16.19
C ARG A 64 -4.29 -0.42 -16.62
N GLU A 65 -3.25 -1.17 -16.30
CA GLU A 65 -3.17 -2.59 -16.63
C GLU A 65 -4.24 -3.41 -15.91
N LEU A 66 -4.51 -3.10 -14.64
CA LEU A 66 -5.56 -3.79 -13.89
C LEU A 66 -6.95 -3.52 -14.45
N ILE A 67 -7.21 -2.31 -14.96
CA ILE A 67 -8.45 -1.98 -15.69
C ILE A 67 -8.55 -2.82 -16.98
N ALA A 68 -7.46 -2.97 -17.72
CA ALA A 68 -7.43 -3.81 -18.92
C ALA A 68 -7.71 -5.28 -18.58
N ILE A 69 -7.05 -5.82 -17.56
CA ILE A 69 -7.29 -7.18 -17.03
C ILE A 69 -8.75 -7.36 -16.63
N LYS A 70 -9.33 -6.43 -15.88
CA LYS A 70 -10.74 -6.49 -15.48
C LYS A 70 -11.66 -6.64 -16.70
N LYS A 71 -11.41 -5.88 -17.77
CA LYS A 71 -12.20 -5.96 -19.00
C LYS A 71 -11.99 -7.28 -19.73
N THR A 72 -10.73 -7.73 -19.86
CA THR A 72 -10.37 -8.97 -20.56
C THR A 72 -10.94 -10.22 -19.88
N TYR A 73 -10.86 -10.29 -18.55
CA TYR A 73 -11.31 -11.47 -17.78
C TYR A 73 -12.73 -11.33 -17.22
N GLY A 74 -13.42 -10.20 -17.47
CA GLY A 74 -14.77 -9.98 -16.96
C GLY A 74 -14.87 -9.93 -15.43
N TRP A 75 -13.83 -9.48 -14.73
CA TRP A 75 -13.81 -9.46 -13.27
C TRP A 75 -14.89 -8.55 -12.70
N SER A 76 -15.50 -8.98 -11.58
CA SER A 76 -16.45 -8.15 -10.83
C SER A 76 -15.75 -6.95 -10.17
N ASN A 77 -16.53 -5.98 -9.66
CA ASN A 77 -15.95 -4.87 -8.88
C ASN A 77 -15.35 -5.37 -7.55
N GLU A 78 -15.93 -6.42 -6.97
CA GLU A 78 -15.40 -7.08 -5.77
C GLU A 78 -14.03 -7.72 -6.05
N GLN A 79 -13.93 -8.53 -7.13
CA GLN A 79 -12.68 -9.17 -7.53
C GLN A 79 -11.58 -8.16 -7.87
N PHE A 80 -11.95 -7.03 -8.48
CA PHE A 80 -11.01 -5.94 -8.74
C PHE A 80 -10.45 -5.32 -7.45
N ILE A 81 -11.31 -5.07 -6.46
CA ILE A 81 -10.88 -4.54 -5.15
C ILE A 81 -10.02 -5.56 -4.40
N GLU A 82 -10.36 -6.85 -4.46
CA GLU A 82 -9.54 -7.95 -3.91
C GLU A 82 -8.14 -7.96 -4.56
N ALA A 83 -8.06 -7.81 -5.89
CA ALA A 83 -6.81 -7.75 -6.61
C ALA A 83 -5.93 -6.57 -6.18
N ILE A 84 -6.50 -5.37 -5.99
CA ILE A 84 -5.75 -4.23 -5.48
C ILE A 84 -5.17 -4.52 -4.09
N ARG A 85 -5.92 -5.16 -3.20
CA ARG A 85 -5.41 -5.50 -1.86
C ARG A 85 -4.24 -6.47 -1.91
N MET A 86 -4.28 -7.45 -2.81
CA MET A 86 -3.19 -8.43 -2.96
C MET A 86 -1.89 -7.81 -3.50
N LEU A 87 -1.97 -6.63 -4.14
CA LEU A 87 -0.77 -5.86 -4.50
C LEU A 87 -0.01 -5.33 -3.29
N ASP A 88 -0.66 -5.21 -2.12
CA ASP A 88 -0.10 -4.60 -0.91
C ASP A 88 0.33 -3.14 -1.12
N ASP A 89 -0.29 -2.47 -2.09
CA ASP A 89 -0.06 -1.07 -2.44
C ASP A 89 -1.40 -0.36 -2.65
N SER A 90 -1.42 0.94 -2.43
CA SER A 90 -2.61 1.78 -2.64
C SER A 90 -2.58 2.37 -4.05
N LEU A 91 -3.40 1.81 -4.94
CA LEU A 91 -3.50 2.30 -6.31
C LEU A 91 -4.43 3.53 -6.43
N PRO A 92 -4.12 4.49 -7.32
CA PRO A 92 -4.92 5.70 -7.53
C PRO A 92 -6.31 5.38 -8.11
N VAL A 93 -6.49 4.21 -8.73
CA VAL A 93 -7.80 3.74 -9.23
C VAL A 93 -8.78 3.33 -8.11
N LEU A 94 -8.29 3.02 -6.91
CA LEU A 94 -9.13 2.44 -5.85
C LEU A 94 -10.35 3.29 -5.45
N PRO A 95 -10.27 4.63 -5.32
CA PRO A 95 -11.41 5.48 -4.98
C PRO A 95 -12.60 5.36 -5.95
N GLN A 96 -12.36 5.15 -7.25
CA GLN A 96 -13.41 4.95 -8.27
C GLN A 96 -14.37 3.83 -7.85
N PHE A 97 -13.83 2.69 -7.43
CA PHE A 97 -14.61 1.50 -7.11
C PHE A 97 -15.08 1.48 -5.66
N ARG A 98 -14.19 1.85 -4.72
CA ARG A 98 -14.46 1.72 -3.29
C ARG A 98 -15.49 2.72 -2.81
N ILE A 99 -15.44 3.97 -3.28
CA ILE A 99 -16.28 5.05 -2.75
C ILE A 99 -17.14 5.74 -3.80
N PHE A 100 -16.61 6.05 -5.00
CA PHE A 100 -17.38 6.79 -6.00
C PHE A 100 -18.55 5.98 -6.55
N LEU A 101 -18.30 4.83 -7.21
CA LEU A 101 -19.33 3.94 -7.74
C LEU A 101 -20.32 3.48 -6.66
N SER A 102 -19.83 3.12 -5.47
CA SER A 102 -20.69 2.72 -4.34
C SER A 102 -21.67 3.82 -3.93
N ASN A 103 -21.24 5.10 -3.93
CA ASN A 103 -22.14 6.22 -3.63
C ASN A 103 -23.10 6.53 -4.78
N LEU A 104 -22.67 6.40 -6.05
CA LEU A 104 -23.61 6.51 -7.18
C LEU A 104 -24.74 5.49 -7.00
N GLU A 105 -24.40 4.23 -6.73
CA GLU A 105 -25.38 3.17 -6.53
C GLU A 105 -26.29 3.37 -5.31
N ARG A 106 -25.79 3.97 -4.23
CA ARG A 106 -26.59 4.08 -3.00
C ARG A 106 -27.36 5.38 -2.89
N GLN A 107 -26.91 6.46 -3.53
CA GLN A 107 -27.42 7.80 -3.26
C GLN A 107 -28.04 8.49 -4.48
N MET A 108 -27.80 8.00 -5.70
CA MET A 108 -28.53 8.47 -6.88
C MET A 108 -29.95 7.87 -6.95
N SER A 109 -30.87 8.67 -7.48
CA SER A 109 -32.17 8.17 -7.96
C SER A 109 -31.98 7.19 -9.13
N ASP A 110 -32.99 6.39 -9.42
CA ASP A 110 -32.89 5.37 -10.46
C ASP A 110 -32.71 6.01 -11.86
N GLU A 111 -33.24 7.21 -12.07
CA GLU A 111 -33.02 8.03 -13.27
C GLU A 111 -31.57 8.50 -13.40
N GLN A 112 -30.99 9.02 -12.31
CA GLN A 112 -29.60 9.44 -12.28
C GLN A 112 -28.64 8.26 -12.52
N LYS A 113 -28.92 7.09 -11.93
CA LYS A 113 -28.10 5.89 -12.11
C LYS A 113 -28.01 5.46 -13.57
N LYS A 114 -29.14 5.45 -14.29
CA LYS A 114 -29.19 5.08 -15.72
C LYS A 114 -28.23 5.93 -16.58
N ILE A 115 -27.91 7.14 -16.14
CA ILE A 115 -26.98 8.04 -16.83
C ILE A 115 -25.56 7.83 -16.32
N TRP A 116 -25.34 7.95 -15.01
CA TRP A 116 -23.99 8.14 -14.46
C TRP A 116 -23.24 6.84 -14.13
N VAL A 117 -23.94 5.79 -13.69
CA VAL A 117 -23.30 4.51 -13.37
C VAL A 117 -22.64 3.89 -14.61
N PRO A 118 -23.33 3.75 -15.77
CA PRO A 118 -22.71 3.17 -16.96
C PRO A 118 -21.49 3.98 -17.45
N LYS A 119 -21.52 5.31 -17.31
CA LYS A 119 -20.38 6.19 -17.66
C LYS A 119 -19.17 5.93 -16.76
N ALA A 120 -19.40 5.80 -15.46
CA ALA A 120 -18.35 5.52 -14.49
C ALA A 120 -17.75 4.11 -14.66
N GLU A 121 -18.57 3.10 -14.99
CA GLU A 121 -18.11 1.73 -15.26
C GLU A 121 -17.28 1.63 -16.55
N ARG A 122 -17.63 2.42 -17.57
CA ARG A 122 -16.86 2.49 -18.82
C ARG A 122 -15.62 3.38 -18.73
N PHE A 123 -15.40 4.06 -17.60
CA PHE A 123 -14.36 5.07 -17.42
C PHE A 123 -14.49 6.28 -18.37
N GLU A 124 -15.71 6.60 -18.81
CA GLU A 124 -16.02 7.91 -19.43
C GLU A 124 -15.91 9.03 -18.40
N ILE A 125 -16.17 8.69 -17.14
CA ILE A 125 -15.88 9.54 -15.99
C ILE A 125 -15.11 8.74 -14.93
N PHE A 126 -14.14 9.42 -14.32
CA PHE A 126 -13.42 8.96 -13.16
C PHE A 126 -13.69 9.89 -11.98
N GLY A 127 -14.04 9.32 -10.83
CA GLY A 127 -14.57 10.06 -9.70
C GLY A 127 -13.84 9.86 -8.38
N CYS A 128 -13.89 10.90 -7.56
CA CYS A 128 -13.47 10.91 -6.16
C CYS A 128 -14.62 11.31 -5.22
N TYR A 129 -14.37 11.26 -3.90
CA TYR A 129 -15.34 11.63 -2.87
C TYR A 129 -14.81 12.79 -2.01
N ALA A 130 -15.31 13.99 -2.25
CA ALA A 130 -14.82 15.24 -1.69
C ALA A 130 -15.66 15.68 -0.49
N GLN A 131 -15.38 15.08 0.68
CA GLN A 131 -16.08 15.38 1.94
C GLN A 131 -15.25 16.22 2.90
N THR A 132 -14.13 15.65 3.35
CA THR A 132 -13.23 16.24 4.35
C THR A 132 -12.69 17.59 3.90
N GLU A 133 -12.61 18.52 4.84
CA GLU A 133 -12.06 19.85 4.66
C GLU A 133 -10.85 20.09 5.58
N LEU A 134 -10.07 21.12 5.31
CA LEU A 134 -8.98 21.56 6.20
C LEU A 134 -9.49 21.81 7.63
N GLY A 135 -10.65 22.45 7.78
CA GLY A 135 -11.27 22.73 9.08
C GLY A 135 -12.08 21.57 9.68
N HIS A 136 -12.54 20.62 8.84
CA HIS A 136 -13.57 19.65 9.23
C HIS A 136 -13.33 18.24 8.68
N GLY A 137 -12.93 17.32 9.57
CA GLY A 137 -12.86 15.88 9.32
C GLY A 137 -13.96 15.11 10.04
N SER A 138 -13.77 14.86 11.35
CA SER A 138 -14.74 14.09 12.16
C SER A 138 -16.10 14.80 12.30
N ASN A 139 -16.11 16.13 12.45
CA ASN A 139 -17.35 16.90 12.53
C ASN A 139 -17.89 17.25 11.13
N VAL A 140 -18.42 16.25 10.43
CA VAL A 140 -18.97 16.42 9.08
C VAL A 140 -20.07 17.48 9.04
N ARG A 141 -20.86 17.64 10.11
CA ARG A 141 -21.90 18.69 10.19
C ARG A 141 -21.36 20.11 10.11
N GLY A 142 -20.07 20.30 10.41
CA GLY A 142 -19.39 21.59 10.36
C GLY A 142 -18.84 21.97 9.00
N ILE A 143 -18.98 21.12 7.97
CA ILE A 143 -18.54 21.42 6.59
C ILE A 143 -18.94 22.84 6.19
N GLU A 144 -18.01 23.57 5.60
CA GLU A 144 -18.16 24.98 5.23
C GLU A 144 -18.47 25.18 3.75
N THR A 145 -18.06 24.25 2.86
CA THR A 145 -18.39 24.31 1.43
C THR A 145 -19.89 24.45 1.23
N THR A 146 -20.32 25.39 0.39
CA THR A 146 -21.74 25.66 0.12
C THR A 146 -22.16 25.21 -1.27
N ALA A 147 -23.45 24.90 -1.41
CA ALA A 147 -24.13 24.65 -2.67
C ALA A 147 -25.43 25.47 -2.67
N THR A 148 -25.40 26.65 -3.28
CA THR A 148 -26.53 27.60 -3.28
C THR A 148 -27.38 27.39 -4.52
N PHE A 149 -28.68 27.19 -4.36
CA PHE A 149 -29.59 27.04 -5.49
C PHE A 149 -29.86 28.38 -6.17
N ASP A 150 -29.68 28.43 -7.49
CA ASP A 150 -29.95 29.57 -8.36
C ASP A 150 -31.20 29.26 -9.20
N HIS A 151 -32.29 29.97 -8.90
CA HIS A 151 -33.59 29.75 -9.53
C HIS A 151 -33.59 30.13 -11.01
N ASP A 152 -32.82 31.16 -11.40
CA ASP A 152 -32.87 31.72 -12.75
C ASP A 152 -32.25 30.77 -13.77
N THR A 153 -31.21 30.04 -13.37
CA THR A 153 -30.46 29.13 -14.25
C THR A 153 -30.76 27.65 -14.03
N ASP A 154 -31.56 27.29 -13.02
CA ASP A 154 -31.82 25.90 -12.58
C ASP A 154 -30.51 25.15 -12.20
N GLU A 155 -29.64 25.83 -11.47
CA GLU A 155 -28.29 25.37 -11.12
C GLU A 155 -28.01 25.46 -9.61
N PHE A 156 -26.98 24.75 -9.16
CA PHE A 156 -26.31 25.00 -7.89
C PHE A 156 -24.98 25.70 -8.12
N ILE A 157 -24.64 26.64 -7.24
CA ILE A 157 -23.35 27.30 -7.18
C ILE A 157 -22.55 26.69 -6.02
N ILE A 158 -21.51 25.92 -6.35
CA ILE A 158 -20.58 25.28 -5.41
C ILE A 158 -19.46 26.26 -5.09
N ASN A 159 -19.24 26.54 -3.80
CA ASN A 159 -18.23 27.50 -3.38
C ASN A 159 -17.51 27.09 -2.09
N SER A 160 -16.20 27.37 -2.04
CA SER A 160 -15.34 27.27 -0.88
C SER A 160 -15.18 28.65 -0.23
N PRO A 161 -16.01 29.04 0.76
CA PRO A 161 -16.05 30.41 1.28
C PRO A 161 -14.79 30.84 2.04
N THR A 162 -14.02 29.89 2.56
CA THR A 162 -12.86 30.13 3.43
C THR A 162 -11.72 29.19 3.06
N LEU A 163 -10.50 29.51 3.51
CA LEU A 163 -9.39 28.56 3.38
C LEU A 163 -9.70 27.24 4.12
N SER A 164 -10.33 27.29 5.30
CA SER A 164 -10.70 26.10 6.06
C SER A 164 -11.72 25.20 5.34
N SER A 165 -12.54 25.76 4.44
CA SER A 165 -13.48 25.01 3.59
C SER A 165 -12.83 24.23 2.44
N THR A 166 -11.53 24.40 2.21
CA THR A 166 -10.79 23.65 1.18
C THR A 166 -10.97 22.16 1.43
N LYS A 167 -11.49 21.43 0.44
CA LYS A 167 -11.56 19.96 0.51
C LYS A 167 -10.14 19.42 0.60
N TYR A 168 -9.89 18.49 1.50
CA TYR A 168 -8.52 18.04 1.81
C TYR A 168 -8.50 16.53 2.06
N TRP A 169 -7.39 15.88 1.70
CA TRP A 169 -7.19 14.41 1.68
C TRP A 169 -7.96 13.63 0.60
N ILE A 170 -8.48 14.30 -0.42
CA ILE A 170 -9.39 13.65 -1.37
C ILE A 170 -8.61 12.74 -2.32
N GLY A 171 -8.70 11.42 -2.12
CA GLY A 171 -8.00 10.42 -2.93
C GLY A 171 -8.39 10.50 -4.41
N ALA A 172 -7.40 10.34 -5.30
CA ALA A 172 -7.49 10.45 -6.76
C ALA A 172 -7.77 11.84 -7.33
N SER A 173 -8.05 12.85 -6.49
CA SER A 173 -8.36 14.20 -7.00
C SER A 173 -7.14 14.95 -7.51
N GLY A 174 -5.95 14.66 -6.98
CA GLY A 174 -4.73 15.37 -7.34
C GLY A 174 -4.47 15.35 -8.84
N ILE A 175 -4.67 14.19 -9.49
CA ILE A 175 -4.35 13.99 -10.91
C ILE A 175 -5.48 13.29 -11.66
N TRP A 176 -6.08 12.21 -11.15
CA TRP A 176 -6.95 11.31 -11.94
C TRP A 176 -8.41 11.75 -12.08
N ALA A 177 -8.99 12.34 -11.03
CA ALA A 177 -10.43 12.52 -10.98
C ALA A 177 -10.92 13.59 -11.95
N THR A 178 -11.80 13.19 -12.86
CA THR A 178 -12.56 14.08 -13.75
C THR A 178 -13.80 14.65 -13.07
N HIS A 179 -14.31 13.97 -12.04
CA HIS A 179 -15.52 14.32 -11.31
C HIS A 179 -15.32 14.11 -9.80
N ALA A 180 -16.07 14.81 -8.98
CA ALA A 180 -16.14 14.60 -7.54
C ALA A 180 -17.60 14.49 -7.08
N LEU A 181 -17.85 13.63 -6.10
CA LEU A 181 -19.01 13.75 -5.22
C LEU A 181 -18.65 14.73 -4.10
N VAL A 182 -19.06 15.99 -4.26
CA VAL A 182 -18.77 17.07 -3.31
C VAL A 182 -19.84 17.09 -2.22
N VAL A 183 -19.42 16.99 -0.96
CA VAL A 183 -20.32 17.18 0.19
C VAL A 183 -20.32 18.67 0.55
N ALA A 184 -21.48 19.31 0.47
CA ALA A 184 -21.65 20.74 0.71
C ALA A 184 -22.97 21.05 1.42
N ARG A 185 -23.01 22.18 2.12
CA ARG A 185 -24.23 22.74 2.73
C ARG A 185 -25.17 23.23 1.64
N LEU A 186 -26.35 22.63 1.55
CA LEU A 186 -27.41 23.06 0.62
C LEU A 186 -28.05 24.35 1.12
N ILE A 187 -28.04 25.40 0.30
CA ILE A 187 -28.66 26.70 0.61
C ILE A 187 -29.73 27.02 -0.43
N ILE A 188 -30.96 27.30 0.02
CA ILE A 188 -32.08 27.73 -0.82
C ILE A 188 -32.71 28.96 -0.16
N ASP A 189 -32.86 30.06 -0.91
CA ASP A 189 -33.40 31.32 -0.38
C ASP A 189 -32.73 31.79 0.93
N GLY A 190 -31.42 31.63 1.02
CA GLY A 190 -30.63 31.97 2.21
C GLY A 190 -30.76 31.00 3.39
N LYS A 191 -31.57 29.95 3.27
CA LYS A 191 -31.75 28.92 4.31
C LYS A 191 -30.81 27.74 4.09
N ASP A 192 -30.00 27.45 5.11
CA ASP A 192 -29.16 26.25 5.17
C ASP A 192 -30.00 25.01 5.55
N LEU A 193 -29.96 24.00 4.68
CA LEU A 193 -30.66 22.72 4.82
C LEU A 193 -29.71 21.55 5.16
N GLY A 194 -28.45 21.86 5.46
CA GLY A 194 -27.42 20.91 5.84
C GLY A 194 -26.77 20.20 4.65
N ASN A 195 -25.95 19.21 4.97
CA ASN A 195 -25.04 18.59 4.00
C ASN A 195 -25.77 17.69 3.00
N HIS A 196 -25.48 17.92 1.74
CA HIS A 196 -25.92 17.13 0.59
C HIS A 196 -24.74 16.81 -0.33
N ILE A 197 -24.96 15.91 -1.29
CA ILE A 197 -23.91 15.43 -2.21
C ILE A 197 -24.23 15.89 -3.62
N PHE A 198 -23.22 16.47 -4.27
CA PHE A 198 -23.31 17.06 -5.59
C PHE A 198 -22.25 16.46 -6.50
N LEU A 199 -22.66 15.92 -7.64
CA LEU A 199 -21.75 15.47 -8.68
C LEU A 199 -21.19 16.69 -9.42
N THR A 200 -19.92 17.00 -9.22
CA THR A 200 -19.26 18.18 -9.80
C THR A 200 -18.16 17.74 -10.75
N GLN A 201 -18.15 18.26 -11.98
CA GLN A 201 -17.06 18.03 -12.92
C GLN A 201 -15.83 18.86 -12.52
N LEU A 202 -14.68 18.20 -12.40
CA LEU A 202 -13.40 18.82 -12.00
C LEU A 202 -12.52 19.14 -13.21
N ARG A 203 -12.56 18.31 -14.25
CA ARG A 203 -11.66 18.41 -15.41
C ARG A 203 -12.43 18.28 -16.71
N ASN A 204 -11.95 18.98 -17.74
CA ASN A 204 -12.37 18.76 -19.11
C ASN A 204 -12.02 17.31 -19.52
N LEU A 205 -12.96 16.59 -20.14
CA LEU A 205 -12.78 15.17 -20.45
C LEU A 205 -11.78 14.92 -21.58
N GLU A 206 -11.57 15.91 -22.46
CA GLU A 206 -10.65 15.82 -23.58
C GLU A 206 -9.26 16.34 -23.22
N THR A 207 -9.18 17.54 -22.61
CA THR A 207 -7.89 18.20 -22.32
C THR A 207 -7.31 17.86 -20.95
N GLN A 208 -8.11 17.34 -20.02
CA GLN A 208 -7.78 17.11 -18.60
C GLN A 208 -7.45 18.38 -17.80
N GLU A 209 -7.58 19.55 -18.41
CA GLU A 209 -7.47 20.84 -17.73
C GLU A 209 -8.59 21.00 -16.71
N LEU A 210 -8.32 21.74 -15.63
CA LEU A 210 -9.33 22.02 -14.60
C LEU A 210 -10.47 22.84 -15.19
N MET A 211 -11.70 22.52 -14.79
CA MET A 211 -12.88 23.31 -15.15
C MET A 211 -12.76 24.73 -14.55
N PRO A 212 -13.31 25.77 -15.19
CA PRO A 212 -13.30 27.12 -14.64
C PRO A 212 -13.82 27.18 -13.20
N GLY A 213 -13.09 27.87 -12.33
CA GLY A 213 -13.40 27.98 -10.90
C GLY A 213 -13.00 26.77 -10.05
N VAL A 214 -12.47 25.69 -10.63
CA VAL A 214 -11.92 24.55 -9.89
C VAL A 214 -10.41 24.73 -9.71
N GLU A 215 -9.94 24.61 -8.47
CA GLU A 215 -8.53 24.68 -8.12
C GLU A 215 -8.13 23.40 -7.37
N ILE A 216 -7.05 22.74 -7.79
CA ILE A 216 -6.60 21.47 -7.23
C ILE A 216 -5.08 21.44 -7.04
N TYR A 217 -4.65 20.98 -5.87
CA TYR A 217 -3.24 20.67 -5.57
C TYR A 217 -3.08 19.24 -5.09
N GLU A 218 -2.05 18.54 -5.57
CA GLU A 218 -1.66 17.23 -5.06
C GLU A 218 -0.86 17.39 -3.75
N LEU A 219 -1.18 16.60 -2.73
CA LEU A 219 -0.68 16.80 -1.35
C LEU A 219 0.77 16.35 -1.13
N GLY A 220 1.37 15.61 -2.06
CA GLY A 220 2.77 15.19 -1.93
C GLY A 220 2.96 13.97 -1.00
N PRO A 221 4.16 13.82 -0.40
CA PRO A 221 4.50 12.69 0.47
C PRO A 221 3.64 12.61 1.73
N LYS A 222 3.41 11.38 2.22
CA LYS A 222 2.70 11.10 3.47
C LYS A 222 3.64 10.44 4.47
N VAL A 223 3.25 10.45 5.74
CA VAL A 223 4.02 9.87 6.83
C VAL A 223 4.35 8.39 6.57
N PHE A 224 5.52 7.93 7.01
CA PHE A 224 6.02 6.56 6.85
C PHE A 224 6.14 6.06 5.41
N GLN A 225 6.15 6.95 4.42
CA GLN A 225 6.01 6.60 3.01
C GLN A 225 4.72 5.79 2.74
N GLY A 226 3.65 6.06 3.49
CA GLY A 226 2.34 5.47 3.23
C GLY A 226 1.70 6.03 1.95
N MET A 227 0.85 5.23 1.31
CA MET A 227 0.05 5.65 0.15
C MET A 227 0.87 6.30 -1.00
N LEU A 228 2.03 5.73 -1.34
CA LEU A 228 2.90 6.25 -2.41
C LEU A 228 2.21 6.26 -3.78
N GLY A 229 1.37 5.26 -4.05
CA GLY A 229 0.61 5.18 -5.30
C GLY A 229 -0.57 6.14 -5.41
N VAL A 230 -0.97 6.83 -4.33
CA VAL A 230 -2.19 7.66 -4.33
C VAL A 230 -1.87 9.15 -4.45
N ASP A 231 -2.64 9.83 -5.28
CA ASP A 231 -2.67 11.28 -5.50
C ASP A 231 -3.81 11.93 -4.68
N ASN A 232 -3.65 12.01 -3.36
CA ASN A 232 -4.57 12.77 -2.52
C ASN A 232 -4.47 14.25 -2.88
N GLY A 233 -5.60 14.93 -3.00
CA GLY A 233 -5.63 16.35 -3.36
C GLY A 233 -6.31 17.24 -2.33
N ALA A 234 -5.97 18.53 -2.43
CA ALA A 234 -6.73 19.65 -1.91
C ALA A 234 -7.54 20.28 -3.04
N LEU A 235 -8.82 20.63 -2.81
CA LEU A 235 -9.69 21.26 -3.81
C LEU A 235 -10.39 22.49 -3.26
N GLN A 236 -10.40 23.56 -4.04
CA GLN A 236 -11.25 24.74 -3.82
C GLN A 236 -12.19 24.94 -5.01
N PHE A 237 -13.38 25.44 -4.71
CA PHE A 237 -14.38 25.79 -5.69
C PHE A 237 -14.67 27.29 -5.60
N HIS A 238 -14.55 27.99 -6.73
CA HIS A 238 -14.79 29.42 -6.85
C HIS A 238 -16.02 29.65 -7.73
N GLN A 239 -17.20 29.68 -7.11
CA GLN A 239 -18.50 29.88 -7.76
C GLN A 239 -18.77 28.90 -8.93
N VAL A 240 -18.46 27.61 -8.73
CA VAL A 240 -18.62 26.58 -9.77
C VAL A 240 -20.10 26.23 -9.95
N ARG A 241 -20.63 26.42 -11.16
CA ARG A 241 -22.03 26.15 -11.49
C ARG A 241 -22.23 24.72 -11.98
N ILE A 242 -23.25 24.06 -11.45
CA ILE A 242 -23.67 22.70 -11.85
C ILE A 242 -25.19 22.63 -12.02
N PRO A 243 -25.74 21.86 -12.97
CA PRO A 243 -27.18 21.67 -13.10
C PRO A 243 -27.82 21.13 -11.81
N ARG A 244 -29.06 21.56 -11.49
CA ARG A 244 -29.81 21.06 -10.32
C ARG A 244 -29.89 19.52 -10.28
N THR A 245 -29.98 18.88 -11.44
CA THR A 245 -30.04 17.42 -11.57
C THR A 245 -28.77 16.68 -11.14
N GLN A 246 -27.68 17.39 -10.83
CA GLN A 246 -26.44 16.81 -10.31
C GLN A 246 -26.37 16.74 -8.78
N MET A 247 -27.37 17.23 -8.05
CA MET A 247 -27.59 16.87 -6.64
C MET A 247 -28.08 15.42 -6.55
N LEU A 248 -27.52 14.57 -5.69
CA LEU A 248 -27.95 13.17 -5.57
C LEU A 248 -29.31 13.05 -4.86
N THR A 249 -30.32 12.53 -5.56
CA THR A 249 -31.74 12.75 -5.18
C THR A 249 -32.48 11.56 -4.56
N ARG A 250 -31.81 10.46 -4.21
CA ARG A 250 -32.51 9.26 -3.67
C ARG A 250 -33.23 9.54 -2.36
N ASN A 251 -32.60 10.33 -1.49
CA ASN A 251 -33.11 10.59 -0.15
C ASN A 251 -33.73 11.97 -0.01
N ALA A 252 -33.19 13.00 -0.64
CA ALA A 252 -33.70 14.38 -0.57
C ALA A 252 -33.73 14.99 -1.97
N GLN A 253 -34.64 15.93 -2.23
CA GLN A 253 -34.83 16.50 -3.57
C GLN A 253 -35.02 18.01 -3.51
N VAL A 254 -34.50 18.70 -4.51
CA VAL A 254 -34.82 20.10 -4.80
C VAL A 254 -35.54 20.14 -6.14
N HIS A 255 -36.73 20.70 -6.15
CA HIS A 255 -37.55 20.88 -7.35
C HIS A 255 -37.17 22.18 -8.05
N ARG A 256 -37.59 22.32 -9.31
CA ARG A 256 -37.25 23.47 -10.16
C ARG A 256 -37.78 24.80 -9.61
N ASP A 257 -38.90 24.77 -8.89
CA ASP A 257 -39.47 25.93 -8.20
C ASP A 257 -38.74 26.29 -6.90
N GLY A 258 -37.69 25.54 -6.52
CA GLY A 258 -36.93 25.69 -5.28
C GLY A 258 -37.54 24.95 -4.09
N SER A 259 -38.69 24.28 -4.24
CA SER A 259 -39.26 23.51 -3.14
C SER A 259 -38.37 22.32 -2.75
N TYR A 260 -38.21 22.08 -1.45
CA TYR A 260 -37.34 21.05 -0.90
C TYR A 260 -38.12 19.87 -0.31
N SER A 261 -37.81 18.66 -0.77
CA SER A 261 -38.33 17.40 -0.22
C SER A 261 -37.29 16.77 0.70
N PRO A 262 -37.51 16.78 2.03
CA PRO A 262 -36.54 16.26 2.99
C PRO A 262 -36.46 14.72 2.98
N PRO A 263 -35.37 14.15 3.54
CA PRO A 263 -35.23 12.70 3.64
C PRO A 263 -36.19 12.09 4.65
N LYS A 264 -36.76 10.92 4.27
CA LYS A 264 -37.61 10.11 5.16
C LYS A 264 -36.89 9.73 6.47
N ASN A 265 -35.58 9.52 6.40
CA ASN A 265 -34.73 9.27 7.56
C ASN A 265 -33.50 10.18 7.50
N THR A 266 -33.34 11.07 8.46
CA THR A 266 -32.23 12.03 8.53
C THR A 266 -30.87 11.37 8.80
N LYS A 267 -30.84 10.08 9.17
CA LYS A 267 -29.62 9.28 9.34
C LYS A 267 -29.18 8.53 8.06
N HIS A 268 -29.92 8.65 6.96
CA HIS A 268 -29.62 7.88 5.74
C HIS A 268 -28.38 8.37 4.97
N SER A 269 -27.95 9.62 5.19
CA SER A 269 -26.73 10.20 4.62
C SER A 269 -25.44 9.51 5.09
N TYR A 270 -25.51 8.71 6.16
CA TYR A 270 -24.38 7.90 6.65
C TYR A 270 -24.20 6.55 5.93
N GLY A 271 -25.12 6.16 5.03
CA GLY A 271 -25.19 4.80 4.47
C GLY A 271 -23.89 4.32 3.80
N SER A 272 -23.16 5.21 3.12
CA SER A 272 -21.88 4.87 2.49
C SER A 272 -20.74 4.63 3.49
N MET A 273 -20.65 5.45 4.55
CA MET A 273 -19.66 5.26 5.63
C MET A 273 -19.89 3.94 6.39
N VAL A 274 -21.15 3.57 6.66
CA VAL A 274 -21.48 2.31 7.34
C VAL A 274 -21.03 1.10 6.50
N THR A 275 -21.17 1.17 5.17
CA THR A 275 -20.71 0.10 4.27
C THR A 275 -19.20 -0.11 4.37
N VAL A 276 -18.41 0.97 4.32
CA VAL A 276 -16.96 0.85 4.39
C VAL A 276 -16.54 0.27 5.74
N ARG A 277 -17.13 0.74 6.85
CA ARG A 277 -16.85 0.27 8.21
C ARG A 277 -17.18 -1.21 8.42
N ALA A 278 -18.26 -1.71 7.83
CA ALA A 278 -18.63 -3.14 7.89
C ALA A 278 -17.53 -4.06 7.33
N LEU A 279 -16.75 -3.59 6.35
CA LEU A 279 -15.64 -4.35 5.77
C LEU A 279 -14.35 -4.26 6.58
N MET A 280 -14.19 -3.23 7.43
CA MET A 280 -12.89 -2.88 8.02
C MET A 280 -12.33 -3.99 8.91
N ALA A 281 -13.15 -4.64 9.73
CA ALA A 281 -12.67 -5.71 10.60
C ALA A 281 -12.06 -6.89 9.84
N GLN A 282 -12.68 -7.29 8.74
CA GLN A 282 -12.14 -8.36 7.91
C GLN A 282 -10.81 -7.93 7.25
N ILE A 283 -10.75 -6.70 6.72
CA ILE A 283 -9.57 -6.15 6.05
C ILE A 283 -8.38 -6.10 6.99
N THR A 284 -8.53 -5.40 8.11
CA THR A 284 -7.46 -5.16 9.06
C THR A 284 -7.04 -6.46 9.74
N GLY A 285 -7.98 -7.40 9.93
CA GLY A 285 -7.67 -8.76 10.33
C GLY A 285 -6.68 -9.46 9.39
N PHE A 286 -6.89 -9.42 8.06
CA PHE A 286 -5.93 -9.97 7.10
C PHE A 286 -4.59 -9.23 7.12
N ASP A 287 -4.60 -7.90 7.24
CA ASP A 287 -3.37 -7.08 7.37
C ASP A 287 -2.55 -7.52 8.60
N LEU A 288 -3.21 -7.76 9.73
CA LEU A 288 -2.56 -8.26 10.95
C LEU A 288 -2.01 -9.68 10.75
N ILE A 289 -2.80 -10.60 10.20
CA ILE A 289 -2.36 -11.99 10.02
C ILE A 289 -1.14 -12.05 9.10
N LYS A 290 -1.08 -11.25 8.03
CA LYS A 290 0.09 -11.18 7.16
C LYS A 290 1.36 -10.80 7.93
N ALA A 291 1.28 -9.80 8.82
CA ALA A 291 2.40 -9.42 9.68
C ALA A 291 2.78 -10.53 10.69
N VAL A 292 1.78 -11.19 11.27
CA VAL A 292 1.99 -12.33 12.19
C VAL A 292 2.68 -13.50 11.48
N VAL A 293 2.24 -13.85 10.27
CA VAL A 293 2.83 -14.90 9.43
C VAL A 293 4.28 -14.54 9.10
N THR A 294 4.55 -13.29 8.71
CA THR A 294 5.92 -12.82 8.42
C THR A 294 6.83 -12.99 9.64
N ALA A 295 6.35 -12.55 10.81
CA ALA A 295 7.09 -12.68 12.06
C ALA A 295 7.27 -14.15 12.49
N TYR A 296 6.26 -14.99 12.25
CA TYR A 296 6.31 -16.42 12.54
C TYR A 296 7.39 -17.13 11.71
N HIS A 297 7.42 -16.93 10.38
CA HIS A 297 8.47 -17.50 9.53
C HIS A 297 9.85 -17.05 9.97
N TYR A 298 10.02 -15.76 10.25
CA TYR A 298 11.31 -15.24 10.69
C TYR A 298 11.75 -15.78 12.05
N THR A 299 10.86 -15.81 13.05
CA THR A 299 11.21 -16.22 14.42
C THR A 299 11.39 -17.73 14.56
N THR A 300 10.77 -18.53 13.69
CA THR A 300 11.01 -19.99 13.62
C THR A 300 12.30 -20.33 12.87
N PHE A 301 12.80 -19.43 12.02
CA PHE A 301 14.11 -19.52 11.40
C PHE A 301 15.24 -18.99 12.31
N ARG A 302 15.07 -17.78 12.86
CA ARG A 302 16.09 -17.06 13.61
C ARG A 302 16.42 -17.82 14.89
N ARG A 303 17.72 -17.98 15.16
CA ARG A 303 18.25 -18.45 16.43
C ARG A 303 19.04 -17.31 17.10
N GLN A 304 18.96 -17.23 18.43
CA GLN A 304 19.71 -16.26 19.22
C GLN A 304 19.69 -16.69 20.69
N PHE A 305 20.85 -16.61 21.35
CA PHE A 305 21.04 -17.09 22.73
C PHE A 305 20.76 -18.61 22.87
N GLY A 306 20.93 -19.15 24.07
CA GLY A 306 20.70 -20.57 24.34
C GLY A 306 20.52 -20.86 25.82
N ASN A 307 19.99 -22.04 26.14
CA ASN A 307 19.95 -22.50 27.52
C ASN A 307 21.34 -22.99 27.93
N LYS A 308 21.71 -22.83 29.20
CA LYS A 308 22.98 -23.38 29.70
C LYS A 308 23.00 -24.89 29.48
N GLY A 309 24.01 -25.40 28.77
CA GLY A 309 24.20 -26.83 28.54
C GLY A 309 23.60 -27.39 27.23
N THR A 310 23.00 -26.57 26.36
CA THR A 310 22.59 -26.99 25.00
C THR A 310 23.65 -26.60 23.97
N GLU A 311 24.02 -27.52 23.07
CA GLU A 311 24.84 -27.16 21.89
C GLU A 311 23.98 -26.38 20.89
N GLY A 312 24.39 -25.13 20.62
CA GLY A 312 23.73 -24.24 19.66
C GLY A 312 22.68 -23.30 20.26
N GLU A 313 22.19 -22.40 19.41
CA GLU A 313 21.24 -21.36 19.81
C GLU A 313 19.78 -21.82 19.69
N THR A 314 18.92 -21.35 20.59
CA THR A 314 17.48 -21.61 20.60
C THR A 314 16.78 -20.80 19.50
N ARG A 315 15.76 -21.38 18.84
CA ARG A 315 14.94 -20.61 17.89
C ARG A 315 14.19 -19.52 18.65
N VAL A 316 14.11 -18.33 18.08
CA VAL A 316 13.49 -17.18 18.74
C VAL A 316 12.02 -17.46 19.08
N PHE A 317 11.29 -18.17 18.22
CA PHE A 317 9.90 -18.56 18.48
C PHE A 317 9.73 -19.48 19.70
N ASP A 318 10.75 -20.26 20.09
CA ASP A 318 10.65 -21.19 21.22
C ASP A 318 10.67 -20.47 22.58
N TYR A 319 11.05 -19.18 22.63
CA TYR A 319 10.96 -18.38 23.84
C TYR A 319 9.51 -18.00 24.17
N ALA A 320 9.11 -18.22 25.43
CA ALA A 320 7.78 -17.86 25.94
C ALA A 320 7.42 -16.39 25.66
N SER A 321 8.38 -15.46 25.77
CA SER A 321 8.17 -14.03 25.52
C SER A 321 7.83 -13.69 24.06
N VAL A 322 8.22 -14.54 23.10
CA VAL A 322 7.90 -14.37 21.69
C VAL A 322 6.52 -14.96 21.40
N LYS A 323 6.24 -16.18 21.89
CA LYS A 323 4.90 -16.78 21.79
C LYS A 323 3.83 -15.89 22.43
N PHE A 324 4.09 -15.37 23.62
CA PHE A 324 3.19 -14.49 24.38
C PHE A 324 2.85 -13.18 23.64
N ARG A 325 3.70 -12.72 22.72
CA ARG A 325 3.44 -11.50 21.94
C ARG A 325 2.87 -11.78 20.56
N LEU A 326 3.21 -12.90 19.91
CA LEU A 326 2.76 -13.23 18.56
C LEU A 326 1.45 -14.02 18.52
N LEU A 327 1.29 -15.03 19.38
CA LEU A 327 0.13 -15.93 19.31
C LEU A 327 -1.20 -15.27 19.69
N PRO A 328 -1.25 -14.29 20.62
CA PRO A 328 -2.46 -13.50 20.83
C PRO A 328 -2.85 -12.67 19.63
N LEU A 329 -1.88 -12.23 18.81
CA LEU A 329 -2.16 -11.49 17.58
C LEU A 329 -2.69 -12.43 16.48
N LEU A 330 -2.20 -13.67 16.42
CA LEU A 330 -2.78 -14.71 15.55
C LEU A 330 -4.24 -14.97 15.92
N ALA A 331 -4.53 -15.13 17.22
CA ALA A 331 -5.88 -15.31 17.73
C ALA A 331 -6.76 -14.09 17.41
N LYS A 332 -6.35 -12.88 17.80
CA LYS A 332 -7.08 -11.63 17.55
C LYS A 332 -7.32 -11.38 16.07
N GLY A 333 -6.30 -11.49 15.22
CA GLY A 333 -6.45 -11.28 13.77
C GLY A 333 -7.42 -12.28 13.13
N THR A 334 -7.38 -13.55 13.55
CA THR A 334 -8.32 -14.57 13.06
C THR A 334 -9.75 -14.28 13.54
N THR A 335 -9.91 -13.85 14.79
CA THR A 335 -11.19 -13.42 15.34
C THR A 335 -11.76 -12.22 14.57
N LEU A 336 -10.93 -11.22 14.24
CA LEU A 336 -11.33 -10.07 13.44
C LEU A 336 -11.83 -10.48 12.05
N ILE A 337 -11.17 -11.45 11.40
CA ILE A 337 -11.57 -11.98 10.10
C ILE A 337 -12.92 -12.72 10.18
N LEU A 338 -13.05 -13.66 11.11
CA LEU A 338 -14.22 -14.54 11.20
C LEU A 338 -15.47 -13.78 11.66
N VAL A 339 -15.37 -13.01 12.73
CA VAL A 339 -16.50 -12.23 13.26
C VAL A 339 -16.80 -11.03 12.36
N GLY A 340 -15.77 -10.38 11.82
CA GLY A 340 -15.95 -9.28 10.86
C GLY A 340 -16.69 -9.69 9.60
N ARG A 341 -16.50 -10.94 9.14
CA ARG A 341 -17.28 -11.51 8.03
C ARG A 341 -18.76 -11.65 8.39
N THR A 342 -19.09 -12.13 9.58
CA THR A 342 -20.48 -12.22 10.05
C THR A 342 -21.16 -10.83 10.06
N ILE A 343 -20.48 -9.80 10.59
CA ILE A 343 -20.97 -8.42 10.60
C ILE A 343 -21.22 -7.90 9.18
N LYS A 344 -20.29 -8.16 8.26
CA LYS A 344 -20.45 -7.80 6.85
C LYS A 344 -21.66 -8.49 6.21
N ASP A 345 -21.80 -9.80 6.40
CA ASP A 345 -22.87 -10.59 5.79
C ASP A 345 -24.25 -10.20 6.34
N GLU A 346 -24.34 -9.79 7.61
CA GLU A 346 -25.54 -9.16 8.18
C GLU A 346 -25.84 -7.79 7.55
N TYR A 347 -24.82 -6.95 7.41
CA TYR A 347 -24.98 -5.63 6.79
C TYR A 347 -25.41 -5.70 5.31
N ASP A 348 -24.89 -6.65 4.55
CA ASP A 348 -25.27 -6.86 3.15
C ASP A 348 -26.72 -7.34 3.04
N ARG A 349 -27.15 -8.28 3.90
CA ARG A 349 -28.56 -8.70 3.99
C ARG A 349 -29.48 -7.54 4.35
N TYR A 350 -29.09 -6.71 5.30
CA TYR A 350 -29.82 -5.49 5.65
C TYR A 350 -29.91 -4.51 4.49
N SER A 351 -28.79 -4.21 3.83
CA SER A 351 -28.74 -3.29 2.69
C SER A 351 -29.68 -3.75 1.57
N ALA A 352 -29.69 -5.05 1.26
CA ALA A 352 -30.61 -5.62 0.28
C ALA A 352 -32.09 -5.50 0.72
N ASN A 353 -32.39 -5.72 2.01
CA ASN A 353 -33.75 -5.58 2.52
C ASN A 353 -34.26 -4.14 2.46
N VAL A 354 -33.46 -3.15 2.88
CA VAL A 354 -33.80 -1.72 2.81
C VAL A 354 -34.13 -1.30 1.38
N LEU A 355 -33.32 -1.73 0.41
CA LEU A 355 -33.56 -1.42 -1.00
C LEU A 355 -34.90 -1.97 -1.51
N ARG A 356 -35.34 -3.11 -0.97
CA ARG A 356 -36.59 -3.79 -1.36
C ARG A 356 -37.82 -3.25 -0.63
N THR A 357 -37.71 -2.95 0.66
CA THR A 357 -38.88 -2.67 1.54
C THR A 357 -38.91 -1.27 2.13
N GLY A 358 -37.78 -0.56 2.12
CA GLY A 358 -37.60 0.68 2.88
C GLY A 358 -37.53 0.50 4.39
N ASP A 359 -37.48 -0.73 4.91
CA ASP A 359 -37.41 -1.01 6.35
C ASP A 359 -36.03 -0.69 6.93
N THR A 360 -35.97 0.37 7.74
CA THR A 360 -34.73 0.81 8.41
C THR A 360 -34.66 0.43 9.90
N SER A 361 -35.49 -0.50 10.39
CA SER A 361 -35.58 -0.88 11.81
C SER A 361 -34.25 -1.36 12.40
N GLN A 362 -33.41 -2.04 11.61
CA GLN A 362 -32.11 -2.58 12.04
C GLN A 362 -30.94 -1.59 11.90
N LEU A 363 -31.17 -0.39 11.38
CA LEU A 363 -30.09 0.56 11.04
C LEU A 363 -29.24 0.95 12.26
N GLU A 364 -29.88 1.17 13.41
CA GLU A 364 -29.18 1.58 14.63
C GLU A 364 -28.27 0.48 15.17
N ASP A 365 -28.74 -0.77 15.18
CA ASP A 365 -27.95 -1.92 15.63
C ASP A 365 -26.69 -2.12 14.76
N LEU A 366 -26.87 -2.18 13.45
CA LEU A 366 -25.77 -2.37 12.51
C LEU A 366 -24.78 -1.21 12.52
N HIS A 367 -25.28 0.01 12.70
CA HIS A 367 -24.41 1.17 12.89
C HIS A 367 -23.50 1.00 14.11
N LEU A 368 -24.02 0.54 15.26
CA LEU A 368 -23.20 0.28 16.44
C LEU A 368 -22.18 -0.84 16.21
N GLN A 369 -22.59 -1.93 15.58
CA GLN A 369 -21.70 -3.05 15.25
C GLN A 369 -20.55 -2.58 14.34
N THR A 370 -20.84 -1.78 13.32
CA THR A 370 -19.80 -1.27 12.39
C THR A 370 -18.88 -0.22 13.03
N VAL A 371 -19.38 0.60 13.98
CA VAL A 371 -18.52 1.48 14.80
C VAL A 371 -17.56 0.65 15.64
N GLY A 372 -18.06 -0.37 16.34
CA GLY A 372 -17.23 -1.28 17.13
C GLY A 372 -16.19 -1.99 16.27
N ALA A 373 -16.62 -2.54 15.13
CA ALA A 373 -15.74 -3.20 14.17
C ALA A 373 -14.62 -2.29 13.68
N LYS A 374 -14.92 -1.03 13.34
CA LYS A 374 -13.93 -0.03 12.92
C LYS A 374 -12.91 0.22 14.03
N VAL A 375 -13.37 0.65 15.20
CA VAL A 375 -12.49 1.06 16.31
C VAL A 375 -11.63 -0.10 16.78
N TYR A 376 -12.27 -1.23 17.10
CA TYR A 376 -11.62 -2.39 17.69
C TYR A 376 -10.56 -3.00 16.76
N SER A 377 -10.93 -3.23 15.50
CA SER A 377 -10.05 -3.93 14.56
C SER A 377 -8.84 -3.10 14.13
N THR A 378 -9.02 -1.79 13.92
CA THR A 378 -7.94 -0.89 13.49
C THR A 378 -6.91 -0.69 14.59
N GLU A 379 -7.36 -0.53 15.85
CA GLU A 379 -6.49 -0.37 17.01
C GLU A 379 -5.62 -1.61 17.25
N ILE A 380 -6.24 -2.79 17.22
CA ILE A 380 -5.55 -4.07 17.40
C ILE A 380 -4.55 -4.31 16.27
N THR A 381 -4.93 -4.03 15.03
CA THR A 381 -4.11 -4.28 13.85
C THR A 381 -2.88 -3.37 13.81
N ALA A 382 -3.07 -2.05 13.99
CA ALA A 382 -1.97 -1.10 13.95
C ALA A 382 -0.91 -1.40 15.02
N ARG A 383 -1.35 -1.68 16.26
CA ARG A 383 -0.44 -2.08 17.35
C ARG A 383 0.18 -3.44 17.10
N GLY A 384 -0.60 -4.40 16.60
CA GLY A 384 -0.16 -5.77 16.34
C GLY A 384 0.94 -5.86 15.29
N ILE A 385 0.83 -5.12 14.19
CA ILE A 385 1.86 -5.06 13.14
C ILE A 385 3.19 -4.56 13.73
N GLU A 386 3.15 -3.52 14.57
CA GLU A 386 4.36 -3.00 15.21
C GLU A 386 4.97 -4.01 16.21
N VAL A 387 4.14 -4.74 16.94
CA VAL A 387 4.62 -5.85 17.80
C VAL A 387 5.30 -6.95 16.97
N CYS A 388 4.75 -7.31 15.80
CA CYS A 388 5.37 -8.26 14.87
C CYS A 388 6.72 -7.75 14.34
N ARG A 389 6.81 -6.46 13.99
CA ARG A 389 8.06 -5.81 13.57
C ARG A 389 9.12 -5.90 14.67
N ILE A 390 8.76 -5.53 15.90
CA ILE A 390 9.65 -5.59 17.08
C ILE A 390 10.09 -7.02 17.37
N ALA A 391 9.21 -8.01 17.22
CA ALA A 391 9.53 -9.43 17.41
C ALA A 391 10.60 -9.93 16.42
N CYS A 392 10.75 -9.28 15.27
CA CYS A 392 11.79 -9.57 14.27
C CYS A 392 13.11 -8.83 14.52
N GLY A 393 13.23 -8.06 15.61
CA GLY A 393 14.45 -7.35 15.99
C GLY A 393 14.92 -6.34 14.95
N GLY A 394 16.23 -6.14 14.83
CA GLY A 394 16.83 -5.18 13.90
C GLY A 394 16.50 -5.45 12.43
N HIS A 395 16.39 -6.73 12.02
CA HIS A 395 16.03 -7.08 10.65
C HIS A 395 14.59 -6.69 10.30
N GLY A 396 13.67 -6.69 11.28
CA GLY A 396 12.32 -6.17 11.10
C GLY A 396 12.25 -4.66 10.83
N TYR A 397 13.32 -3.92 11.11
CA TYR A 397 13.43 -2.48 10.80
C TYR A 397 13.92 -2.21 9.37
N ASN A 398 14.41 -3.23 8.65
CA ASN A 398 14.78 -3.09 7.25
C ASN A 398 13.51 -3.00 6.38
N ALA A 399 13.49 -2.10 5.41
CA ALA A 399 12.36 -1.92 4.49
C ALA A 399 11.99 -3.20 3.73
N LEU A 400 12.97 -4.06 3.41
CA LEU A 400 12.77 -5.36 2.77
C LEU A 400 12.00 -6.35 3.64
N ALA A 401 11.91 -6.13 4.95
CA ALA A 401 11.06 -6.95 5.83
C ALA A 401 9.56 -6.70 5.60
N GLY A 402 9.19 -5.60 4.94
CA GLY A 402 7.81 -5.27 4.58
C GLY A 402 6.98 -4.62 5.70
N PHE A 403 7.36 -4.79 6.98
CA PHE A 403 6.59 -4.28 8.12
C PHE A 403 6.33 -2.77 8.10
N GLY A 404 7.30 -1.97 7.64
CA GLY A 404 7.13 -0.51 7.53
C GLY A 404 5.96 -0.12 6.62
N ARG A 405 5.85 -0.79 5.46
CA ARG A 405 4.73 -0.61 4.53
C ARG A 405 3.41 -1.13 5.12
N MET A 406 3.41 -2.32 5.70
CA MET A 406 2.22 -2.90 6.35
C MET A 406 1.68 -1.95 7.44
N TYR A 407 2.58 -1.40 8.27
CA TYR A 407 2.23 -0.45 9.32
C TYR A 407 1.66 0.86 8.74
N ALA A 408 2.34 1.44 7.75
CA ALA A 408 1.89 2.67 7.10
C ALA A 408 0.50 2.53 6.45
N ASN A 409 0.20 1.36 5.88
CA ASN A 409 -1.09 1.05 5.28
C ASN A 409 -2.19 0.86 6.35
N ALA A 410 -1.88 0.25 7.48
CA ALA A 410 -2.86 -0.03 8.53
C ALA A 410 -3.13 1.17 9.46
N VAL A 411 -2.12 1.96 9.81
CA VAL A 411 -2.23 2.98 10.86
C VAL A 411 -3.18 4.12 10.46
N ASN A 412 -3.27 4.46 9.18
CA ASN A 412 -4.19 5.51 8.71
C ASN A 412 -5.69 5.16 8.98
N ALA A 413 -6.02 3.88 9.13
CA ALA A 413 -7.38 3.41 9.35
C ALA A 413 -7.89 3.71 10.77
N VAL A 414 -6.99 4.03 11.72
CA VAL A 414 -7.38 4.53 13.05
C VAL A 414 -7.96 5.95 12.95
N THR A 415 -7.70 6.68 11.86
CA THR A 415 -8.12 8.06 11.64
C THR A 415 -9.23 8.20 10.60
N TYR A 416 -9.07 7.62 9.41
CA TYR A 416 -10.09 7.76 8.36
C TYR A 416 -11.39 7.06 8.73
N GLU A 417 -12.49 7.38 8.03
CA GLU A 417 -13.84 6.85 8.33
C GLU A 417 -14.29 7.15 9.77
N GLY A 418 -13.68 8.15 10.40
CA GLY A 418 -13.94 8.65 11.75
C GLY A 418 -12.80 8.31 12.71
N ASP A 419 -12.30 9.31 13.43
CA ASP A 419 -11.28 9.11 14.47
C ASP A 419 -11.75 8.08 15.53
N ASN A 420 -10.85 7.19 15.97
CA ASN A 420 -11.20 6.12 16.91
C ASN A 420 -11.78 6.65 18.23
N TYR A 421 -11.22 7.70 18.82
CA TYR A 421 -11.70 8.24 20.10
C TYR A 421 -13.03 9.01 19.94
N VAL A 422 -13.19 9.75 18.85
CA VAL A 422 -14.46 10.43 18.54
C VAL A 422 -15.57 9.43 18.24
N LEU A 423 -15.28 8.40 17.44
CA LEU A 423 -16.25 7.33 17.14
C LEU A 423 -16.62 6.52 18.38
N SER A 424 -15.67 6.26 19.28
CA SER A 424 -15.92 5.56 20.54
C SER A 424 -17.01 6.21 21.39
N GLN A 425 -17.34 7.49 21.20
CA GLN A 425 -18.45 8.11 21.93
C GLN A 425 -19.83 7.56 21.55
N GLN A 426 -19.98 6.95 20.38
CA GLN A 426 -21.30 6.57 19.86
C GLN A 426 -21.89 5.34 20.57
N ILE A 427 -21.06 4.36 20.91
CA ILE A 427 -21.51 3.14 21.62
C ILE A 427 -21.98 3.47 23.04
N PRO A 428 -21.19 4.14 23.92
CA PRO A 428 -21.64 4.54 25.24
C PRO A 428 -22.91 5.39 25.23
N LYS A 429 -23.03 6.37 24.30
CA LYS A 429 -24.25 7.18 24.14
C LYS A 429 -25.48 6.31 23.81
N ALA A 430 -25.32 5.31 22.95
CA ALA A 430 -26.40 4.38 22.64
C ALA A 430 -26.75 3.47 23.84
N ILE A 431 -25.75 2.97 24.55
CA ILE A 431 -25.94 2.19 25.78
C ILE A 431 -26.78 2.99 26.79
N LEU A 432 -26.37 4.23 27.10
CA LEU A 432 -27.10 5.10 28.03
C LEU A 432 -28.55 5.36 27.57
N LYS A 433 -28.74 5.68 26.29
CA LYS A 433 -30.07 5.91 25.70
C LYS A 433 -30.98 4.69 25.89
N HIS A 434 -30.49 3.50 25.52
CA HIS A 434 -31.32 2.29 25.55
C HIS A 434 -31.58 1.79 26.98
N LEU A 435 -30.59 1.88 27.87
CA LEU A 435 -30.78 1.56 29.29
C LEU A 435 -31.74 2.51 30.00
N LYS A 436 -31.65 3.82 29.75
CA LYS A 436 -32.59 4.80 30.28
C LYS A 436 -34.03 4.50 29.83
N ASN A 437 -34.19 4.11 28.57
CA ASN A 437 -35.50 3.89 27.95
C ASN A 437 -36.04 2.46 28.10
N ARG A 438 -35.29 1.52 28.70
CA ARG A 438 -35.67 0.09 28.78
C ARG A 438 -35.88 -0.56 27.41
N THR A 439 -34.99 -0.24 26.48
CA THR A 439 -35.04 -0.70 25.08
C THR A 439 -33.75 -1.37 24.63
N GLU A 440 -32.84 -1.73 25.54
CA GLU A 440 -31.63 -2.47 25.19
C GLU A 440 -31.93 -3.85 24.57
N GLY A 441 -33.04 -4.49 24.98
CA GLY A 441 -33.51 -5.74 24.39
C GLY A 441 -34.02 -5.61 22.95
N SER A 442 -34.27 -4.40 22.46
CA SER A 442 -34.71 -4.19 21.06
C SER A 442 -33.56 -4.22 20.06
N LEU A 443 -32.31 -4.19 20.52
CA LEU A 443 -31.11 -4.22 19.69
C LEU A 443 -30.30 -5.48 20.02
N PRO A 444 -30.12 -6.43 19.09
CA PRO A 444 -29.33 -7.64 19.32
C PRO A 444 -27.95 -7.36 19.92
N SER A 445 -27.27 -6.32 19.43
CA SER A 445 -25.92 -5.93 19.85
C SER A 445 -25.86 -5.34 21.27
N LEU A 446 -26.99 -4.90 21.85
CA LEU A 446 -27.08 -4.38 23.23
C LEU A 446 -27.87 -5.30 24.17
N SER A 447 -28.55 -6.31 23.65
CA SER A 447 -29.48 -7.17 24.39
C SER A 447 -28.90 -7.78 25.67
N HIS A 448 -27.61 -8.12 25.66
CA HIS A 448 -26.90 -8.66 26.83
C HIS A 448 -26.84 -7.68 28.01
N LEU A 449 -26.89 -6.36 27.75
CA LEU A 449 -26.91 -5.33 28.78
C LEU A 449 -28.18 -5.32 29.62
N ALA A 450 -29.23 -6.09 29.25
CA ALA A 450 -30.39 -6.31 30.11
C ALA A 450 -29.98 -6.90 31.48
N MET A 451 -28.84 -7.61 31.55
CA MET A 451 -28.27 -8.14 32.79
C MET A 451 -27.92 -7.04 33.80
N LEU A 452 -27.71 -5.78 33.37
CA LEU A 452 -27.50 -4.64 34.26
C LEU A 452 -28.69 -4.37 35.18
N ARG A 453 -29.88 -4.88 34.81
CA ARG A 453 -31.11 -4.73 35.60
C ARG A 453 -31.30 -5.83 36.63
N SER A 454 -30.70 -6.99 36.43
CA SER A 454 -30.56 -7.97 37.52
C SER A 454 -29.52 -7.44 38.50
N SER A 455 -29.79 -7.52 39.80
CA SER A 455 -28.83 -7.10 40.82
C SER A 455 -27.48 -7.77 40.57
N SER A 456 -26.44 -6.99 40.29
CA SER A 456 -25.08 -7.53 40.15
C SER A 456 -24.73 -8.29 41.42
N SER A 457 -24.31 -9.54 41.26
CA SER A 457 -23.77 -10.32 42.37
C SER A 457 -22.60 -9.54 42.97
N LYS A 458 -22.71 -9.13 44.24
CA LYS A 458 -21.53 -8.67 45.02
C LYS A 458 -20.53 -9.82 45.28
N GLN A 459 -20.89 -11.03 44.87
CA GLN A 459 -20.07 -12.22 45.05
C GLN A 459 -19.09 -12.32 43.87
N GLY A 460 -17.79 -12.39 44.20
CA GLY A 460 -16.74 -12.61 43.21
C GLY A 460 -16.83 -13.98 42.53
N ILE A 461 -16.03 -14.15 41.48
CA ILE A 461 -16.07 -15.38 40.67
C ILE A 461 -15.69 -16.61 41.49
N ALA A 462 -16.37 -17.74 41.27
CA ALA A 462 -16.11 -18.99 41.98
C ALA A 462 -15.00 -19.87 41.33
N VAL A 463 -13.95 -19.26 40.79
CA VAL A 463 -12.83 -19.99 40.18
C VAL A 463 -11.84 -20.46 41.25
N ARG A 464 -11.53 -21.76 41.26
CA ARG A 464 -10.60 -22.42 42.22
C ARG A 464 -9.46 -23.20 41.58
N SER A 465 -9.46 -23.37 40.26
CA SER A 465 -8.40 -24.04 39.50
C SER A 465 -8.12 -23.27 38.21
N LYS A 466 -6.96 -23.52 37.60
CA LYS A 466 -6.63 -22.94 36.29
C LYS A 466 -7.59 -23.42 35.19
N ASP A 467 -8.03 -24.68 35.26
CA ASP A 467 -8.88 -25.29 34.23
C ASP A 467 -10.26 -24.61 34.13
N ALA A 468 -10.77 -24.09 35.25
CA ALA A 468 -12.03 -23.36 35.28
C ALA A 468 -11.99 -22.08 34.39
N TRP A 469 -10.83 -21.51 34.09
CA TRP A 469 -10.71 -20.36 33.19
C TRP A 469 -10.99 -20.70 31.72
N PHE A 470 -10.90 -21.97 31.33
CA PHE A 470 -11.25 -22.41 29.98
C PHE A 470 -12.76 -22.60 29.78
N GLU A 471 -13.55 -22.55 30.86
CA GLU A 471 -15.00 -22.74 30.80
C GLU A 471 -15.70 -21.49 30.28
N TYR A 472 -16.54 -21.68 29.25
CA TYR A 472 -17.30 -20.62 28.59
C TYR A 472 -18.07 -19.72 29.57
N ASN A 473 -18.71 -20.29 30.59
CA ASN A 473 -19.53 -19.52 31.54
C ASN A 473 -18.70 -18.63 32.47
N ASN A 474 -17.51 -19.08 32.88
CA ASN A 474 -16.61 -18.27 33.70
C ASN A 474 -16.04 -17.11 32.88
N GLN A 475 -15.64 -17.36 31.64
CA GLN A 475 -15.18 -16.31 30.72
C GLN A 475 -16.30 -15.28 30.47
N LYS A 476 -17.51 -15.76 30.19
CA LYS A 476 -18.70 -14.93 30.00
C LYS A 476 -18.93 -14.01 31.20
N TRP A 477 -18.95 -14.57 32.40
CA TRP A 477 -19.24 -13.84 33.63
C TRP A 477 -18.27 -12.68 33.84
N VAL A 478 -16.96 -12.90 33.64
CA VAL A 478 -15.95 -11.84 33.83
C VAL A 478 -16.15 -10.69 32.84
N LEU A 479 -16.39 -11.00 31.57
CA LEU A 479 -16.61 -9.98 30.54
C LEU A 479 -17.89 -9.21 30.81
N GLU A 480 -18.95 -9.89 31.26
CA GLU A 480 -20.22 -9.29 31.65
C GLU A 480 -20.06 -8.36 32.87
N GLU A 481 -19.35 -8.77 33.91
CA GLU A 481 -19.08 -7.93 35.08
C GLU A 481 -18.18 -6.73 34.74
N ARG A 482 -17.16 -6.92 33.91
CA ARG A 482 -16.28 -5.82 33.45
C ARG A 482 -17.09 -4.76 32.69
N LEU A 483 -17.88 -5.20 31.72
CA LEU A 483 -18.73 -4.30 30.95
C LEU A 483 -19.77 -3.62 31.85
N THR A 484 -20.33 -4.37 32.79
CA THR A 484 -21.29 -3.85 33.77
C THR A 484 -20.71 -2.72 34.60
N LEU A 485 -19.52 -2.95 35.17
CA LEU A 485 -18.82 -1.97 35.98
C LEU A 485 -18.51 -0.70 35.19
N LEU A 486 -17.97 -0.85 33.97
CA LEU A 486 -17.63 0.29 33.12
C LEU A 486 -18.86 1.10 32.69
N VAL A 487 -19.99 0.44 32.43
CA VAL A 487 -21.25 1.13 32.10
C VAL A 487 -21.79 1.88 33.32
N LYS A 488 -21.79 1.26 34.51
CA LYS A 488 -22.22 1.92 35.76
C LYS A 488 -21.36 3.15 36.07
N ASN A 489 -20.04 3.02 36.02
CA ASN A 489 -19.13 4.14 36.24
C ASN A 489 -19.36 5.26 35.22
N HIS A 490 -19.56 4.91 33.95
CA HIS A 490 -19.86 5.89 32.90
C HIS A 490 -21.21 6.59 33.11
N MET A 491 -22.23 5.87 33.59
CA MET A 491 -23.53 6.44 33.98
C MET A 491 -23.37 7.42 35.14
N GLU A 492 -22.73 7.00 36.23
CA GLU A 492 -22.49 7.85 37.41
C GLU A 492 -21.67 9.09 37.06
N ASP A 493 -20.61 8.94 36.27
CA ASP A 493 -19.79 10.07 35.82
C ASP A 493 -20.61 11.04 34.95
N THR A 494 -21.46 10.52 34.06
CA THR A 494 -22.35 11.34 33.22
C THR A 494 -23.37 12.09 34.08
N GLU A 495 -23.98 11.44 35.06
CA GLU A 495 -24.96 12.04 35.98
C GLU A 495 -24.32 13.11 36.87
N ASN A 496 -23.07 12.91 37.28
CA ASN A 496 -22.28 13.86 38.04
C ASN A 496 -21.67 14.99 37.18
N GLY A 497 -21.93 15.02 35.87
CA GLY A 497 -21.41 16.04 34.96
C GLY A 497 -19.89 15.97 34.74
N LYS A 498 -19.25 14.83 34.99
CA LYS A 498 -17.83 14.63 34.70
C LYS A 498 -17.62 14.45 33.19
N ASP A 499 -16.44 14.86 32.73
CA ASP A 499 -16.04 14.62 31.34
C ASP A 499 -15.76 13.12 31.13
N THR A 500 -16.65 12.44 30.41
CA THR A 500 -16.52 11.01 30.12
C THR A 500 -15.70 10.71 28.86
N SER A 501 -15.22 11.74 28.14
CA SER A 501 -14.42 11.54 26.92
C SER A 501 -13.11 10.77 27.19
N PHE A 502 -12.62 10.79 28.42
CA PHE A 502 -11.46 10.00 28.87
C PHE A 502 -11.74 8.49 28.95
N SER A 503 -12.98 8.06 29.14
CA SER A 503 -13.36 6.66 29.41
C SER A 503 -14.15 5.98 28.30
N VAL A 504 -14.73 6.74 27.36
CA VAL A 504 -15.55 6.18 26.24
C VAL A 504 -14.79 5.18 25.38
N HIS A 505 -13.48 5.37 25.18
CA HIS A 505 -12.68 4.44 24.39
C HIS A 505 -12.53 3.09 25.10
N THR A 506 -12.17 3.10 26.39
CA THR A 506 -12.07 1.88 27.20
C THR A 506 -13.40 1.12 27.26
N LEU A 507 -14.51 1.83 27.49
CA LEU A 507 -15.85 1.21 27.48
C LEU A 507 -16.20 0.64 26.09
N THR A 508 -15.86 1.33 25.02
CA THR A 508 -16.05 0.81 23.64
C THR A 508 -15.24 -0.46 23.40
N MET A 509 -13.97 -0.50 23.83
CA MET A 509 -13.13 -1.68 23.69
C MET A 509 -13.67 -2.86 24.51
N ALA A 510 -14.12 -2.64 25.75
CA ALA A 510 -14.72 -3.67 26.59
C ALA A 510 -16.05 -4.21 26.01
N TYR A 511 -16.87 -3.33 25.43
CA TYR A 511 -18.05 -3.73 24.69
C TYR A 511 -17.68 -4.63 23.49
N CYS A 512 -16.66 -4.23 22.72
CA CYS A 512 -16.20 -5.01 21.58
C CYS A 512 -15.57 -6.35 22.00
N ASP A 513 -14.85 -6.41 23.13
CA ASP A 513 -14.33 -7.65 23.69
C ASP A 513 -15.46 -8.67 23.89
N MET A 514 -16.60 -8.24 24.45
CA MET A 514 -17.77 -9.10 24.63
C MET A 514 -18.40 -9.53 23.29
N VAL A 515 -18.58 -8.60 22.36
CA VAL A 515 -19.16 -8.88 21.02
C VAL A 515 -18.30 -9.86 20.23
N TYR A 516 -17.00 -9.62 20.15
CA TYR A 516 -16.07 -10.47 19.39
C TYR A 516 -15.82 -11.82 20.08
N TRP A 517 -15.79 -11.87 21.42
CA TRP A 517 -15.73 -13.12 22.17
C TRP A 517 -16.95 -13.99 21.89
N LYS A 518 -18.15 -13.43 22.00
CA LYS A 518 -19.39 -14.15 21.73
C LYS A 518 -19.44 -14.65 20.28
N GLY A 519 -19.17 -13.76 19.32
CA GLY A 519 -19.20 -14.09 17.89
C GLY A 519 -18.18 -15.17 17.53
N LEU A 520 -16.98 -15.15 18.12
CA LEU A 520 -15.97 -16.19 17.90
C LEU A 520 -16.44 -17.55 18.42
N TRP A 521 -16.99 -17.60 19.63
CA TRP A 521 -17.51 -18.85 20.18
C TRP A 521 -18.73 -19.38 19.42
N GLU A 522 -19.54 -18.52 18.81
CA GLU A 522 -20.60 -18.93 17.87
C GLU A 522 -20.02 -19.59 16.62
N VAL A 523 -18.95 -19.03 16.05
CA VAL A 523 -18.22 -19.64 14.93
C VAL A 523 -17.63 -21.00 15.34
N VAL A 524 -17.01 -21.10 16.52
CA VAL A 524 -16.46 -22.37 17.05
C VAL A 524 -17.56 -23.42 17.23
N LYS A 525 -18.76 -23.02 17.69
CA LYS A 525 -19.90 -23.94 17.85
C LYS A 525 -20.44 -24.43 16.50
N ALA A 526 -20.41 -23.58 15.48
CA ALA A 526 -20.96 -23.88 14.15
C ALA A 526 -19.97 -24.59 13.22
N CYS A 527 -18.67 -24.65 13.55
CA CYS A 527 -17.65 -25.22 12.67
C CYS A 527 -17.64 -26.76 12.63
N ASP A 528 -17.10 -27.31 11.54
CA ASP A 528 -16.92 -28.76 11.36
C ASP A 528 -15.88 -29.34 12.33
N ILE A 529 -16.04 -30.60 12.71
CA ILE A 529 -15.15 -31.33 13.63
C ILE A 529 -13.68 -31.27 13.17
N GLY A 530 -13.42 -31.31 11.86
CA GLY A 530 -12.07 -31.31 11.29
C GLY A 530 -11.27 -30.02 11.45
N VAL A 531 -11.90 -28.90 11.82
CA VAL A 531 -11.23 -27.59 12.04
C VAL A 531 -11.40 -27.08 13.47
N LYS A 532 -12.17 -27.80 14.28
CA LYS A 532 -12.63 -27.35 15.59
C LYS A 532 -11.48 -27.18 16.59
N GLU A 533 -10.51 -28.07 16.59
CA GLU A 533 -9.35 -27.99 17.49
C GLU A 533 -8.56 -26.68 17.28
N GLN A 534 -8.28 -26.33 16.02
CA GLN A 534 -7.53 -25.12 15.70
C GLN A 534 -8.32 -23.88 16.14
N LEU A 535 -9.62 -23.83 15.86
CA LEU A 535 -10.47 -22.70 16.24
C LEU A 535 -10.67 -22.60 17.75
N GLU A 536 -10.81 -23.72 18.47
CA GLU A 536 -10.88 -23.72 19.93
C GLU A 536 -9.58 -23.20 20.54
N SER A 537 -8.43 -23.60 20.02
CA SER A 537 -7.13 -23.08 20.52
C SER A 537 -6.99 -21.57 20.32
N LEU A 538 -7.42 -21.05 19.16
CA LEU A 538 -7.48 -19.60 18.88
C LEU A 538 -8.47 -18.90 19.81
N ALA A 539 -9.66 -19.48 20.00
CA ALA A 539 -10.70 -18.89 20.83
C ALA A 539 -10.30 -18.84 22.31
N GLN A 540 -9.62 -19.85 22.82
CA GLN A 540 -9.12 -19.86 24.20
C GLN A 540 -8.02 -18.81 24.40
N VAL A 541 -7.05 -18.70 23.50
CA VAL A 541 -6.03 -17.64 23.59
C VAL A 541 -6.66 -16.25 23.47
N PHE A 542 -7.59 -16.04 22.53
CA PHE A 542 -8.33 -14.79 22.42
C PHE A 542 -9.04 -14.45 23.73
N SER A 543 -9.87 -15.38 24.23
CA SER A 543 -10.66 -15.22 25.45
C SER A 543 -9.80 -14.90 26.65
N LEU A 544 -8.78 -15.71 26.93
CA LEU A 544 -7.90 -15.49 28.07
C LEU A 544 -7.08 -14.19 27.94
N SER A 545 -6.71 -13.78 26.72
CA SER A 545 -5.99 -12.52 26.50
C SER A 545 -6.82 -11.28 26.88
N ILE A 546 -8.12 -11.27 26.57
CA ILE A 546 -9.00 -10.14 26.92
C ILE A 546 -9.40 -10.17 28.41
N LEU A 547 -9.43 -11.35 29.03
CA LEU A 547 -9.65 -11.49 30.48
C LEU A 547 -8.47 -10.95 31.31
N GLN A 548 -7.23 -11.11 30.82
CA GLN A 548 -6.05 -10.50 31.45
C GLN A 548 -6.16 -8.97 31.49
N ASP A 549 -6.69 -8.37 30.43
CA ASP A 549 -6.93 -6.92 30.39
C ASP A 549 -8.07 -6.50 31.31
N ALA A 550 -9.15 -7.30 31.37
CA ALA A 550 -10.31 -7.09 32.26
C ALA A 550 -9.95 -7.05 33.75
N TYR A 551 -8.88 -7.72 34.15
CA TYR A 551 -8.45 -7.75 35.55
C TYR A 551 -8.18 -6.35 36.12
N LYS A 552 -7.67 -5.44 35.30
CA LYS A 552 -7.31 -4.06 35.72
C LYS A 552 -8.52 -3.32 36.30
N GLU A 553 -9.71 -3.54 35.73
CA GLU A 553 -10.92 -2.89 36.20
C GLU A 553 -11.60 -3.68 37.36
N LEU A 554 -11.47 -5.01 37.38
CA LEU A 554 -12.20 -5.87 38.31
C LEU A 554 -11.53 -6.07 39.68
N VAL A 555 -10.23 -5.83 39.78
CA VAL A 555 -9.47 -6.03 41.03
C VAL A 555 -9.94 -5.10 42.15
N GLY A 556 -10.31 -3.86 41.83
CA GLY A 556 -10.77 -2.87 42.81
C GLY A 556 -12.07 -3.27 43.51
N GLU A 557 -12.97 -3.94 42.77
CA GLU A 557 -14.26 -4.44 43.26
C GLU A 557 -14.17 -5.80 43.94
N GLN A 558 -12.97 -6.39 44.05
CA GLN A 558 -12.73 -7.73 44.59
C GLN A 558 -13.50 -8.86 43.86
N PHE A 559 -13.94 -8.62 42.62
CA PHE A 559 -14.60 -9.65 41.81
C PHE A 559 -13.65 -10.77 41.37
N VAL A 560 -12.35 -10.44 41.23
CA VAL A 560 -11.27 -11.40 40.96
C VAL A 560 -10.14 -11.18 41.96
N SER A 561 -9.87 -12.18 42.80
CA SER A 561 -8.77 -12.14 43.77
C SER A 561 -7.39 -12.27 43.11
N GLN A 562 -6.32 -11.89 43.82
CA GLN A 562 -4.94 -12.09 43.34
C GLN A 562 -4.60 -13.58 43.08
N ALA A 563 -5.12 -14.49 43.92
CA ALA A 563 -4.93 -15.93 43.70
C ALA A 563 -5.58 -16.40 42.40
N GLN A 564 -6.79 -15.91 42.10
CA GLN A 564 -7.49 -16.19 40.86
C GLN A 564 -6.80 -15.57 39.65
N GLN A 565 -6.23 -14.37 39.78
CA GLN A 565 -5.41 -13.75 38.73
C GLN A 565 -4.17 -14.61 38.41
N LYS A 566 -3.51 -15.15 39.44
CA LYS A 566 -2.38 -16.06 39.24
C LYS A 566 -2.81 -17.29 38.43
N LEU A 567 -3.94 -17.90 38.79
CA LEU A 567 -4.52 -19.02 38.04
C LEU A 567 -4.88 -18.63 36.59
N LEU A 568 -5.38 -17.42 36.36
CA LEU A 568 -5.69 -16.91 35.01
C LEU A 568 -4.42 -16.76 34.17
N LYS A 569 -3.32 -16.31 34.79
CA LYS A 569 -2.01 -16.24 34.16
C LYS A 569 -1.49 -17.63 33.78
N GLU A 570 -1.57 -18.60 34.69
CA GLU A 570 -1.18 -19.99 34.42
C GLU A 570 -2.03 -20.61 33.28
N ALA A 571 -3.35 -20.42 33.31
CA ALA A 571 -4.25 -20.89 32.24
C ALA A 571 -3.93 -20.23 30.89
N TYR A 572 -3.59 -18.94 30.89
CA TYR A 572 -3.22 -18.24 29.66
C TYR A 572 -1.89 -18.74 29.10
N GLU A 573 -0.89 -18.99 29.94
CA GLU A 573 0.38 -19.61 29.52
C GLU A 573 0.16 -20.99 28.90
N ASP A 574 -0.70 -21.83 29.49
CA ASP A 574 -1.08 -23.14 28.93
C ASP A 574 -1.79 -23.01 27.57
N ALA A 575 -2.70 -22.04 27.43
CA ALA A 575 -3.41 -21.79 26.19
C ALA A 575 -2.46 -21.34 25.07
N ILE A 576 -1.46 -20.52 25.39
CA ILE A 576 -0.41 -20.08 24.46
C ILE A 576 0.38 -21.28 23.95
N GLU A 577 0.76 -22.22 24.82
CA GLU A 577 1.48 -23.43 24.41
C GLU A 577 0.60 -24.37 23.56
N ARG A 578 -0.70 -24.52 23.90
CA ARG A 578 -1.65 -25.29 23.08
C ARG A 578 -1.84 -24.68 21.69
N LEU A 579 -1.94 -23.35 21.59
CA LEU A 579 -2.01 -22.66 20.30
C LEU A 579 -0.67 -22.75 19.55
N ALA A 580 0.47 -22.72 20.24
CA ALA A 580 1.78 -22.89 19.62
C ALA A 580 1.88 -24.22 18.86
N GLY A 581 1.35 -25.31 19.44
CA GLY A 581 1.26 -26.61 18.78
C GLY A 581 0.38 -26.62 17.53
N ASN A 582 -0.70 -25.83 17.50
CA ASN A 582 -1.62 -25.71 16.37
C ASN A 582 -1.20 -24.66 15.32
N THR A 583 -0.26 -23.78 15.68
CA THR A 583 0.15 -22.63 14.85
C THR A 583 0.62 -23.05 13.44
N PRO A 584 1.44 -24.10 13.23
CA PRO A 584 1.83 -24.51 11.88
C PRO A 584 0.62 -24.79 10.97
N SER A 585 -0.38 -25.54 11.46
CA SER A 585 -1.60 -25.86 10.70
C SER A 585 -2.42 -24.61 10.36
N ILE A 586 -2.50 -23.66 11.30
CA ILE A 586 -3.24 -22.39 11.09
C ILE A 586 -2.52 -21.51 10.07
N ILE A 587 -1.20 -21.38 10.15
CA ILE A 587 -0.38 -20.62 9.20
C ILE A 587 -0.48 -21.24 7.80
N ASP A 588 -0.41 -22.58 7.70
CA ASP A 588 -0.63 -23.31 6.44
C ASP A 588 -2.06 -23.14 5.90
N GLY A 589 -3.06 -23.04 6.79
CA GLY A 589 -4.45 -22.74 6.44
C GLY A 589 -4.63 -21.35 5.82
N TYR A 590 -3.90 -20.34 6.29
CA TYR A 590 -3.83 -19.07 5.57
C TYR A 590 -3.06 -19.22 4.25
N GLY A 591 -1.94 -19.95 4.27
CA GLY A 591 -1.23 -20.35 3.06
C GLY A 591 -0.82 -19.17 2.18
N TYR A 592 -0.29 -18.10 2.79
CA TYR A 592 0.20 -16.93 2.05
C TYR A 592 1.36 -17.32 1.14
N THR A 593 1.32 -16.80 -0.08
CA THR A 593 2.39 -16.99 -1.08
C THR A 593 3.49 -15.95 -0.92
N GLU A 594 4.65 -16.20 -1.51
CA GLU A 594 5.76 -15.23 -1.56
C GLU A 594 5.33 -13.87 -2.13
N TYR A 595 4.50 -13.92 -3.18
CA TYR A 595 3.94 -12.72 -3.80
C TYR A 595 3.10 -11.89 -2.81
N GLU A 596 2.25 -12.55 -2.01
CA GLU A 596 1.40 -11.85 -1.05
C GLU A 596 2.19 -11.34 0.13
N MET A 597 3.18 -12.10 0.60
CA MET A 597 4.04 -11.75 1.73
C MET A 597 4.90 -10.54 1.42
N ASP A 598 5.52 -10.53 0.24
CA ASP A 598 6.43 -9.48 -0.24
C ASP A 598 7.41 -9.01 0.85
N SER A 599 8.14 -9.99 1.42
CA SER A 599 9.08 -9.78 2.52
C SER A 599 10.31 -10.65 2.33
N ALA A 600 11.49 -10.07 2.51
CA ALA A 600 12.75 -10.81 2.58
C ALA A 600 12.78 -11.78 3.77
N LEU A 601 11.94 -11.58 4.79
CA LEU A 601 11.87 -12.48 5.95
C LEU A 601 11.00 -13.72 5.71
N ALA A 602 10.30 -13.77 4.59
CA ALA A 602 9.45 -14.88 4.17
C ALA A 602 9.57 -15.04 2.66
N ARG A 603 10.60 -15.78 2.20
CA ARG A 603 10.80 -16.18 0.81
C ARG A 603 10.66 -17.70 0.68
N ALA A 604 10.23 -18.17 -0.48
CA ALA A 604 10.06 -19.60 -0.74
C ALA A 604 11.38 -20.29 -1.11
N ASP A 605 12.28 -19.58 -1.78
CA ASP A 605 13.48 -20.09 -2.43
C ASP A 605 14.79 -19.83 -1.67
N MET A 606 14.76 -18.99 -0.62
CA MET A 606 15.95 -18.58 0.13
C MET A 606 15.65 -18.35 1.61
N SER A 607 16.68 -18.45 2.44
CA SER A 607 16.59 -18.09 3.86
C SER A 607 16.45 -16.58 4.05
N PRO A 608 15.89 -16.13 5.20
CA PRO A 608 15.83 -14.70 5.51
C PRO A 608 17.17 -13.96 5.45
N TYR A 609 18.29 -14.63 5.76
CA TYR A 609 19.61 -13.98 5.69
C TYR A 609 20.08 -13.81 4.25
N GLU A 610 19.91 -14.83 3.41
CA GLU A 610 20.25 -14.75 1.98
C GLU A 610 19.42 -13.67 1.30
N ALA A 611 18.12 -13.58 1.60
CA ALA A 611 17.24 -12.56 1.04
C ALA A 611 17.63 -11.14 1.45
N LEU A 612 17.95 -10.93 2.73
CA LEU A 612 18.41 -9.63 3.22
C LEU A 612 19.77 -9.26 2.63
N TRP A 613 20.66 -10.24 2.47
CA TRP A 613 21.96 -10.04 1.86
C TRP A 613 21.85 -9.70 0.37
N GLU A 614 21.05 -10.45 -0.39
CA GLU A 614 20.77 -10.18 -1.81
C GLU A 614 20.19 -8.77 -1.98
N GLY A 615 19.24 -8.39 -1.13
CA GLY A 615 18.67 -7.04 -1.12
C GLY A 615 19.69 -5.96 -0.77
N ALA A 616 20.62 -6.23 0.15
CA ALA A 616 21.72 -5.30 0.47
C ALA A 616 22.71 -5.15 -0.70
N GLN A 617 22.94 -6.21 -1.47
CA GLN A 617 23.78 -6.16 -2.68
C GLN A 617 23.14 -5.36 -3.83
N LYS A 618 21.81 -5.20 -3.80
CA LYS A 618 21.07 -4.35 -4.74
C LYS A 618 21.12 -2.85 -4.36
N ILE A 619 21.76 -2.47 -3.26
CA ILE A 619 21.90 -1.07 -2.84
C ILE A 619 22.80 -0.31 -3.84
N GLU A 620 22.33 0.86 -4.27
CA GLU A 620 22.96 1.74 -5.28
C GLU A 620 24.22 2.48 -4.79
N ARG A 621 24.80 2.08 -3.64
CA ARG A 621 25.96 2.76 -3.05
C ARG A 621 26.79 1.85 -2.16
N GLN A 622 28.11 1.87 -2.34
CA GLN A 622 29.10 1.26 -1.45
C GLN A 622 30.14 2.31 -1.04
N GLY A 623 30.03 2.83 0.19
CA GLY A 623 30.88 3.90 0.69
C GLY A 623 30.72 5.19 -0.13
N LYS A 624 31.72 5.54 -0.92
CA LYS A 624 31.73 6.73 -1.82
C LYS A 624 31.48 6.38 -3.28
N ILE A 625 31.19 5.10 -3.56
CA ILE A 625 30.94 4.60 -4.92
C ILE A 625 29.45 4.44 -5.11
N TYR A 626 28.93 5.01 -6.18
CA TYR A 626 27.52 4.93 -6.56
C TYR A 626 27.36 3.93 -7.70
N ILE A 627 26.28 3.16 -7.67
CA ILE A 627 26.05 2.04 -8.60
C ILE A 627 24.75 2.30 -9.33
N ILE A 628 24.83 2.50 -10.64
CA ILE A 628 23.68 2.60 -11.54
C ILE A 628 23.49 1.23 -12.20
N THR A 629 22.39 0.54 -11.88
CA THR A 629 22.03 -0.72 -12.53
C THR A 629 20.98 -0.46 -13.62
N LEU A 630 21.31 -0.81 -14.85
CA LEU A 630 20.41 -0.68 -15.99
C LEU A 630 19.34 -1.78 -15.93
N GLN A 631 18.06 -1.39 -15.90
CA GLN A 631 16.93 -2.31 -15.73
C GLN A 631 15.64 -1.74 -16.35
N ILE A 632 15.66 -1.52 -17.67
CA ILE A 632 14.44 -1.15 -18.41
C ILE A 632 13.73 -2.38 -19.01
N SER A 633 14.52 -3.36 -19.46
CA SER A 633 14.08 -4.62 -20.05
C SER A 633 15.23 -5.63 -19.99
N ASP A 634 15.04 -6.86 -20.49
CA ASP A 634 16.12 -7.85 -20.54
C ASP A 634 17.34 -7.39 -21.36
N GLU A 635 17.12 -6.55 -22.37
CA GLU A 635 18.14 -6.08 -23.33
C GLU A 635 18.61 -4.64 -23.11
N ASN A 636 18.01 -3.93 -22.14
CA ASN A 636 18.30 -2.53 -21.81
C ASN A 636 18.33 -1.58 -23.02
N ARG A 637 17.28 -1.60 -23.86
CA ARG A 637 17.12 -0.67 -25.00
C ARG A 637 16.87 0.76 -24.50
N LEU A 638 17.64 1.72 -25.02
CA LEU A 638 17.62 3.13 -24.61
C LEU A 638 16.56 3.90 -25.38
N ASN A 639 15.56 4.42 -24.67
CA ASN A 639 14.62 5.42 -25.18
C ASN A 639 14.87 6.78 -24.51
N SER A 640 14.24 7.84 -25.04
CA SER A 640 14.48 9.22 -24.57
C SER A 640 14.18 9.40 -23.08
N THR A 641 13.09 8.79 -22.59
CA THR A 641 12.70 8.82 -21.17
C THR A 641 13.75 8.16 -20.29
N TYR A 642 14.24 6.99 -20.68
CA TYR A 642 15.23 6.26 -19.89
C TYR A 642 16.59 6.96 -19.87
N CYS A 643 16.99 7.56 -20.99
CA CYS A 643 18.17 8.42 -21.03
C CYS A 643 18.05 9.60 -20.08
N GLN A 644 16.86 10.21 -19.96
CA GLN A 644 16.61 11.28 -18.98
C GLN A 644 16.70 10.79 -17.54
N GLU A 645 16.26 9.57 -17.22
CA GLU A 645 16.44 9.00 -15.88
C GLU A 645 17.91 8.75 -15.55
N ILE A 646 18.72 8.28 -16.52
CA ILE A 646 20.17 8.14 -16.33
C ILE A 646 20.79 9.51 -16.05
N ILE A 647 20.44 10.55 -16.81
CA ILE A 647 20.92 11.93 -16.56
C ILE A 647 20.57 12.39 -15.15
N ARG A 648 19.32 12.18 -14.71
CA ARG A 648 18.88 12.52 -13.35
C ARG A 648 19.68 11.77 -12.29
N ALA A 649 19.91 10.47 -12.48
CA ALA A 649 20.73 9.68 -11.57
C ALA A 649 22.14 10.26 -11.42
N PHE A 650 22.81 10.58 -12.53
CA PHE A 650 24.12 11.25 -12.49
C PHE A 650 24.05 12.61 -11.77
N HIS A 651 23.07 13.47 -12.08
CA HIS A 651 22.93 14.76 -11.40
C HIS A 651 22.64 14.64 -9.90
N ASP A 652 21.81 13.69 -9.49
CA ASP A 652 21.50 13.46 -8.08
C ASP A 652 22.72 12.92 -7.34
N ILE A 653 23.48 12.01 -7.94
CA ILE A 653 24.77 11.55 -7.40
C ILE A 653 25.74 12.73 -7.26
N GLN A 654 25.87 13.59 -8.27
CA GLN A 654 26.71 14.78 -8.20
C GLN A 654 26.32 15.69 -7.03
N ARG A 655 25.02 15.95 -6.85
CA ARG A 655 24.51 16.77 -5.73
C ARG A 655 24.77 16.11 -4.38
N GLN A 656 24.63 14.79 -4.28
CA GLN A 656 24.86 14.06 -3.04
C GLN A 656 26.34 14.01 -2.65
N ILE A 657 27.25 13.88 -3.61
CA ILE A 657 28.69 13.89 -3.34
C ILE A 657 29.13 15.30 -2.92
N GLY A 658 28.61 16.34 -3.59
CA GLY A 658 28.99 17.74 -3.37
C GLY A 658 30.37 18.07 -3.95
N PRO A 659 30.68 19.34 -4.25
CA PRO A 659 31.95 19.72 -4.87
C PRO A 659 33.16 19.31 -4.02
N ASP A 660 34.30 19.10 -4.68
CA ASP A 660 35.60 18.83 -4.05
C ASP A 660 35.62 17.62 -3.08
N ALA A 661 34.78 16.63 -3.37
CA ALA A 661 34.68 15.40 -2.59
C ALA A 661 35.17 14.18 -3.36
N GLU A 662 35.41 13.11 -2.61
CA GLU A 662 35.82 11.82 -3.16
C GLU A 662 34.56 11.04 -3.56
N GLY A 663 34.52 10.52 -4.77
CA GLY A 663 33.42 9.70 -5.25
C GLY A 663 33.68 9.12 -6.63
N ALA A 664 32.90 8.12 -7.01
CA ALA A 664 32.91 7.54 -8.36
C ALA A 664 31.57 6.85 -8.66
N VAL A 665 31.30 6.61 -9.94
CA VAL A 665 30.07 5.94 -10.40
C VAL A 665 30.43 4.66 -11.16
N VAL A 666 29.72 3.58 -10.89
CA VAL A 666 29.76 2.31 -11.64
C VAL A 666 28.41 2.10 -12.31
N THR A 667 28.39 1.99 -13.64
CA THR A 667 27.19 1.59 -14.39
C THR A 667 27.28 0.12 -14.75
N ARG A 668 26.22 -0.67 -14.56
CA ARG A 668 26.20 -2.10 -14.90
C ARG A 668 24.86 -2.55 -15.51
N GLY A 669 24.85 -3.66 -16.25
CA GLY A 669 23.60 -4.33 -16.62
C GLY A 669 22.99 -5.10 -15.44
N ASN A 670 21.68 -5.30 -15.45
CA ASN A 670 20.95 -6.12 -14.47
C ASN A 670 21.21 -7.63 -14.58
N ASN A 671 21.80 -8.11 -15.67
CA ASN A 671 22.12 -9.52 -15.90
C ASN A 671 23.45 -9.70 -16.65
N ASN A 672 23.91 -10.95 -16.76
CA ASN A 672 25.17 -11.31 -17.42
C ASN A 672 25.03 -11.62 -18.93
N LYS A 673 23.83 -11.40 -19.49
CA LYS A 673 23.53 -11.64 -20.92
C LYS A 673 23.63 -10.35 -21.72
N PHE A 674 23.07 -9.25 -21.22
CA PHE A 674 23.08 -7.95 -21.88
C PHE A 674 23.58 -6.86 -20.92
N PHE A 675 24.49 -6.03 -21.41
CA PHE A 675 24.75 -4.74 -20.79
C PHE A 675 23.70 -3.73 -21.30
N CYS A 676 23.67 -3.51 -22.63
CA CYS A 676 22.73 -2.64 -23.32
C CYS A 676 22.81 -2.92 -24.83
N THR A 677 21.66 -2.95 -25.52
CA THR A 677 21.60 -3.18 -26.98
C THR A 677 21.49 -1.90 -27.82
N GLY A 678 21.62 -0.74 -27.17
CA GLY A 678 21.62 0.56 -27.82
C GLY A 678 20.24 1.20 -27.87
N LEU A 679 20.02 2.05 -28.86
CA LEU A 679 18.78 2.83 -29.00
C LEU A 679 17.58 1.94 -29.35
N ASP A 680 16.41 2.26 -28.78
CA ASP A 680 15.14 1.72 -29.25
C ASP A 680 14.78 2.36 -30.60
N LEU A 681 15.12 1.65 -31.68
CA LEU A 681 14.86 2.11 -33.05
C LEU A 681 13.37 2.25 -33.38
N ASN A 682 12.46 1.75 -32.54
CA ASN A 682 11.02 1.95 -32.74
C ASN A 682 10.53 3.30 -32.19
N GLU A 683 11.24 3.90 -31.22
CA GLU A 683 10.85 5.20 -30.68
C GLU A 683 10.90 6.30 -31.76
N GLY A 684 11.81 6.19 -32.73
CA GLY A 684 11.91 7.13 -33.84
C GLY A 684 10.65 7.25 -34.71
N ASP A 685 9.75 6.25 -34.66
CA ASP A 685 8.47 6.28 -35.39
C ASP A 685 7.43 7.19 -34.71
N THR A 686 7.55 7.40 -33.39
CA THR A 686 6.62 8.22 -32.58
C THR A 686 7.25 9.50 -32.05
N ASN A 687 8.57 9.54 -31.92
CA ASN A 687 9.36 10.68 -31.47
C ASN A 687 10.63 10.83 -32.33
N GLU A 688 10.56 11.68 -33.35
CA GLU A 688 11.66 11.94 -34.29
C GLU A 688 12.89 12.59 -33.61
N PHE A 689 12.71 13.18 -32.42
CA PHE A 689 13.75 13.90 -31.67
C PHE A 689 14.32 13.10 -30.48
N ALA A 690 13.97 11.82 -30.35
CA ALA A 690 14.38 10.97 -29.22
C ALA A 690 15.89 11.00 -28.91
N ASN A 691 16.73 11.10 -29.95
CA ASN A 691 18.18 11.14 -29.79
C ASN A 691 18.70 12.50 -29.29
N THR A 692 18.15 13.61 -29.79
CA THR A 692 18.52 14.97 -29.33
C THR A 692 17.96 15.28 -27.96
N ASP A 693 16.80 14.71 -27.63
CA ASP A 693 16.12 14.95 -26.35
C ASP A 693 16.58 14.00 -25.24
N GLY A 694 17.27 12.89 -25.56
CA GLY A 694 17.67 11.89 -24.56
C GLY A 694 19.11 11.40 -24.70
N PHE A 695 19.40 10.67 -25.77
CA PHE A 695 20.65 9.90 -25.90
C PHE A 695 21.92 10.76 -25.91
N TYR A 696 21.99 11.81 -26.73
CA TYR A 696 23.15 12.70 -26.77
C TYR A 696 23.31 13.55 -25.50
N PRO A 697 22.22 14.09 -24.90
CA PRO A 697 22.29 14.69 -23.57
C PRO A 697 22.89 13.74 -22.53
N MET A 698 22.49 12.47 -22.54
CA MET A 698 23.01 11.46 -21.62
C MET A 698 24.51 11.22 -21.82
N LEU A 699 24.98 11.05 -23.06
CA LEU A 699 26.41 10.89 -23.35
C LEU A 699 27.22 12.12 -22.90
N HIS A 700 26.70 13.32 -23.14
CA HIS A 700 27.31 14.57 -22.70
C HIS A 700 27.41 14.64 -21.17
N THR A 701 26.33 14.33 -20.44
CA THR A 701 26.31 14.31 -18.97
C THR A 701 27.39 13.40 -18.40
N ILE A 702 27.59 12.20 -18.97
CA ILE A 702 28.63 11.27 -18.49
C ILE A 702 30.04 11.82 -18.79
N CYS A 703 30.26 12.37 -19.99
CA CYS A 703 31.55 12.94 -20.36
C CYS A 703 31.90 14.21 -19.56
N ASP A 704 30.93 14.93 -19.04
CA ASP A 704 31.10 16.15 -18.23
C ASP A 704 31.04 15.90 -16.71
N PHE A 705 30.67 14.69 -16.28
CA PHE A 705 30.47 14.33 -14.88
C PHE A 705 31.74 14.48 -13.99
N PRO A 706 31.72 15.23 -12.87
CA PRO A 706 32.93 15.61 -12.12
C PRO A 706 33.73 14.45 -11.49
N TYR A 707 33.17 13.26 -11.39
CA TYR A 707 33.79 12.11 -10.73
C TYR A 707 34.18 11.00 -11.74
N PRO A 708 35.16 10.15 -11.40
CA PRO A 708 35.46 8.93 -12.16
C PRO A 708 34.24 8.06 -12.41
N THR A 709 34.17 7.48 -13.61
CA THR A 709 33.08 6.62 -14.06
C THR A 709 33.60 5.28 -14.59
N VAL A 710 32.94 4.18 -14.24
CA VAL A 710 33.29 2.82 -14.67
C VAL A 710 32.07 2.15 -15.29
N ALA A 711 32.18 1.66 -16.52
CA ALA A 711 31.18 0.80 -17.14
C ALA A 711 31.53 -0.68 -16.90
N CYS A 712 30.72 -1.38 -16.12
CA CYS A 712 30.74 -2.82 -15.97
C CYS A 712 29.87 -3.45 -17.08
N VAL A 713 30.51 -3.82 -18.18
CA VAL A 713 29.91 -4.30 -19.44
C VAL A 713 29.55 -5.79 -19.31
N THR A 714 28.50 -6.08 -18.56
CA THR A 714 28.10 -7.42 -18.08
C THR A 714 27.83 -8.46 -19.18
N GLY A 715 27.52 -8.03 -20.41
CA GLY A 715 27.22 -8.92 -21.52
C GLY A 715 27.20 -8.19 -22.87
N HIS A 716 26.31 -8.62 -23.78
CA HIS A 716 26.15 -8.04 -25.11
C HIS A 716 25.98 -6.52 -25.08
N THR A 717 26.77 -5.84 -25.91
CA THR A 717 26.85 -4.38 -26.04
C THR A 717 26.82 -4.02 -27.51
N PHE A 718 25.69 -3.49 -27.97
CA PHE A 718 25.44 -3.23 -29.39
C PHE A 718 25.09 -1.77 -29.71
N GLY A 719 25.52 -1.32 -30.88
CA GLY A 719 25.08 -0.04 -31.47
C GLY A 719 25.37 1.15 -30.55
N GLY A 720 24.33 1.91 -30.19
CA GLY A 720 24.46 3.08 -29.29
C GLY A 720 25.04 2.74 -27.91
N ALA A 721 24.90 1.50 -27.45
CA ALA A 721 25.48 1.06 -26.18
C ALA A 721 27.02 1.12 -26.18
N CYS A 722 27.65 0.97 -27.36
CA CYS A 722 29.09 1.11 -27.50
C CYS A 722 29.54 2.54 -27.17
N LEU A 723 28.78 3.55 -27.61
CA LEU A 723 29.05 4.95 -27.25
C LEU A 723 28.80 5.21 -25.77
N PHE A 724 27.72 4.64 -25.23
CA PHE A 724 27.43 4.73 -23.81
C PHE A 724 28.54 4.14 -22.93
N ALA A 725 29.07 2.96 -23.29
CA ALA A 725 30.22 2.38 -22.62
C ALA A 725 31.49 3.24 -22.77
N LEU A 726 31.77 3.75 -23.98
CA LEU A 726 32.94 4.60 -24.25
C LEU A 726 32.85 5.98 -23.59
N ALA A 727 31.65 6.46 -23.25
CA ALA A 727 31.49 7.71 -22.49
C ALA A 727 32.10 7.60 -21.08
N HIS A 728 32.16 6.40 -20.50
CA HIS A 728 32.77 6.16 -19.20
C HIS A 728 34.30 6.17 -19.27
N ASP A 729 34.96 6.47 -18.15
CA ASP A 729 36.41 6.54 -18.05
C ASP A 729 37.04 5.15 -18.23
N TYR A 730 36.57 4.19 -17.43
CA TYR A 730 37.03 2.80 -17.45
C TYR A 730 35.92 1.83 -17.85
N ARG A 731 36.28 0.71 -18.47
CA ARG A 731 35.37 -0.35 -18.91
C ARG A 731 35.89 -1.72 -18.45
N VAL A 732 35.04 -2.48 -17.76
CA VAL A 732 35.30 -3.86 -17.36
C VAL A 732 34.31 -4.77 -18.06
N MET A 733 34.77 -5.69 -18.91
CA MET A 733 33.89 -6.54 -19.72
C MET A 733 33.93 -8.00 -19.29
N ASN A 734 32.83 -8.70 -19.59
CA ASN A 734 32.71 -10.13 -19.40
C ASN A 734 33.72 -10.87 -20.27
N GLY A 735 34.61 -11.63 -19.62
CA GLY A 735 35.69 -12.36 -20.28
C GLY A 735 35.26 -13.67 -20.94
N GLU A 736 34.04 -14.16 -20.66
CA GLU A 736 33.57 -15.47 -21.12
C GLU A 736 32.40 -15.40 -22.11
N ARG A 737 31.55 -14.37 -22.01
CA ARG A 737 30.31 -14.26 -22.78
C ARG A 737 30.03 -12.82 -23.21
N GLY A 738 29.27 -12.65 -24.28
CA GLY A 738 28.90 -11.34 -24.79
C GLY A 738 29.79 -10.85 -25.93
N PHE A 739 29.28 -9.88 -26.68
CA PHE A 739 29.98 -9.23 -27.78
C PHE A 739 29.90 -7.72 -27.63
N PHE A 740 30.98 -7.03 -28.02
CA PHE A 740 31.00 -5.58 -28.21
C PHE A 740 31.00 -5.31 -29.72
N CYS A 741 29.95 -4.69 -30.24
CA CYS A 741 29.77 -4.53 -31.69
C CYS A 741 28.99 -3.27 -32.03
N MET A 742 29.49 -2.49 -32.98
CA MET A 742 28.82 -1.28 -33.46
C MET A 742 28.54 -1.45 -34.95
N PRO A 743 27.32 -1.88 -35.36
CA PRO A 743 27.04 -2.21 -36.76
C PRO A 743 26.24 -1.14 -37.54
N PRO A 744 26.53 0.18 -37.45
CA PRO A 744 25.72 1.18 -38.14
C PRO A 744 25.82 1.02 -39.68
N ILE A 745 26.94 0.52 -40.20
CA ILE A 745 27.13 0.29 -41.64
C ILE A 745 26.26 -0.86 -42.17
N GLU A 746 26.03 -1.91 -41.37
CA GLU A 746 25.14 -3.02 -41.74
C GLU A 746 23.66 -2.59 -41.71
N LEU A 747 23.33 -1.62 -40.85
CA LEU A 747 21.98 -1.08 -40.68
C LEU A 747 21.65 0.11 -41.63
N GLY A 748 22.65 0.59 -42.36
CA GLY A 748 22.53 1.82 -43.17
C GLY A 748 22.29 3.07 -42.33
N LEU A 749 22.74 3.06 -41.07
CA LEU A 749 22.53 4.12 -40.08
C LEU A 749 23.72 5.09 -40.03
N HIS A 750 23.44 6.39 -39.99
CA HIS A 750 24.43 7.42 -39.74
C HIS A 750 23.85 8.50 -38.82
N PHE A 751 24.68 8.96 -37.89
CA PHE A 751 24.36 10.00 -36.93
C PHE A 751 25.58 10.91 -36.78
N ASP A 752 25.34 12.22 -36.69
CA ASP A 752 26.44 13.15 -36.41
C ASP A 752 27.07 12.83 -35.04
N GLY A 753 28.40 12.74 -34.99
CA GLY A 753 29.14 12.40 -33.77
C GLY A 753 29.30 10.91 -33.47
N ILE A 754 28.75 9.98 -34.27
CA ILE A 754 28.85 8.53 -34.03
C ILE A 754 30.30 8.00 -33.90
N GLY A 755 31.25 8.65 -34.59
CA GLY A 755 32.68 8.31 -34.51
C GLY A 755 33.48 9.10 -33.47
N ALA A 756 32.87 10.05 -32.75
CA ALA A 756 33.60 11.01 -31.92
C ALA A 756 34.30 10.33 -30.72
N LEU A 757 33.58 9.54 -29.92
CA LEU A 757 34.15 8.79 -28.81
C LEU A 757 35.10 7.66 -29.27
N PRO A 758 34.76 6.84 -30.30
CA PRO A 758 35.71 5.86 -30.85
C PRO A 758 37.03 6.50 -31.27
N LYS A 759 36.99 7.65 -31.97
CA LYS A 759 38.20 8.37 -32.39
C LYS A 759 39.00 8.90 -31.19
N ALA A 760 38.34 9.39 -30.15
CA ALA A 760 39.00 9.95 -28.98
C ALA A 760 39.64 8.88 -28.07
N LYS A 761 39.06 7.67 -28.01
CA LYS A 761 39.48 6.64 -27.03
C LYS A 761 40.19 5.42 -27.63
N LEU A 762 40.05 5.16 -28.93
CA LEU A 762 40.55 3.92 -29.55
C LEU A 762 41.60 4.20 -30.62
N ALA A 763 42.48 3.23 -30.83
CA ALA A 763 43.45 3.29 -31.92
C ALA A 763 42.74 3.31 -33.29
N PRO A 764 43.26 4.04 -34.31
CA PRO A 764 42.61 4.17 -35.61
C PRO A 764 42.27 2.84 -36.29
N ARG A 765 43.10 1.80 -36.10
CA ARG A 765 42.85 0.44 -36.62
C ARG A 765 41.65 -0.22 -35.94
N THR A 766 41.51 -0.03 -34.63
CA THR A 766 40.35 -0.53 -33.87
C THR A 766 39.08 0.21 -34.29
N VAL A 767 39.14 1.53 -34.49
CA VAL A 767 37.99 2.31 -34.98
C VAL A 767 37.49 1.80 -36.33
N ARG A 768 38.40 1.47 -37.25
CA ARG A 768 38.04 0.86 -38.55
C ARG A 768 37.30 -0.46 -38.36
N LYS A 769 37.86 -1.39 -37.58
CA LYS A 769 37.20 -2.68 -37.30
C LYS A 769 35.83 -2.50 -36.64
N LEU A 770 35.74 -1.56 -35.70
CA LEU A 770 34.50 -1.30 -34.95
C LEU A 770 33.40 -0.70 -35.84
N LEU A 771 33.70 0.36 -36.60
CA LEU A 771 32.67 1.13 -37.34
C LEU A 771 32.48 0.70 -38.80
N TRP A 772 33.56 0.29 -39.49
CA TRP A 772 33.50 -0.03 -40.93
C TRP A 772 33.31 -1.52 -41.18
N GLU A 773 33.92 -2.37 -40.35
CA GLU A 773 33.79 -3.83 -40.48
C GLU A 773 32.66 -4.40 -39.61
N ALA A 774 32.03 -3.57 -38.76
CA ALA A 774 31.00 -3.99 -37.81
C ALA A 774 31.40 -5.21 -36.95
N HIS A 775 32.70 -5.33 -36.65
CA HIS A 775 33.25 -6.53 -36.06
C HIS A 775 32.68 -6.81 -34.65
N LYS A 776 32.39 -8.09 -34.37
CA LYS A 776 31.90 -8.56 -33.07
C LYS A 776 33.07 -8.99 -32.20
N PHE A 777 33.54 -8.09 -31.33
CA PHE A 777 34.64 -8.38 -30.43
C PHE A 777 34.16 -9.22 -29.24
N THR A 778 34.83 -10.34 -28.98
CA THR A 778 34.74 -11.04 -27.69
C THR A 778 35.40 -10.22 -26.58
N GLY A 779 35.18 -10.56 -25.31
CA GLY A 779 35.84 -9.87 -24.19
C GLY A 779 37.36 -9.81 -24.32
N LYS A 780 37.99 -10.93 -24.73
CA LYS A 780 39.45 -10.99 -24.93
C LYS A 780 39.92 -10.07 -26.05
N GLU A 781 39.27 -10.12 -27.21
CA GLU A 781 39.63 -9.26 -28.34
C GLU A 781 39.37 -7.78 -28.02
N ALA A 782 38.29 -7.47 -27.28
CA ALA A 782 38.00 -6.11 -26.84
C ALA A 782 39.10 -5.55 -25.94
N LEU A 783 39.70 -6.38 -25.07
CA LEU A 783 40.84 -5.99 -24.25
C LEU A 783 42.11 -5.79 -25.11
N GLU A 784 42.42 -6.74 -25.98
CA GLU A 784 43.59 -6.67 -26.89
C GLU A 784 43.55 -5.44 -27.79
N HIS A 785 42.35 -5.05 -28.24
CA HIS A 785 42.13 -3.89 -29.10
C HIS A 785 41.95 -2.56 -28.34
N GLY A 786 42.02 -2.58 -27.01
CA GLY A 786 41.87 -1.39 -26.15
C GLY A 786 40.45 -0.82 -26.09
N ILE A 787 39.44 -1.60 -26.48
CA ILE A 787 38.02 -1.21 -26.37
C ILE A 787 37.60 -1.19 -24.89
N VAL A 788 38.11 -2.13 -24.10
CA VAL A 788 37.87 -2.24 -22.67
C VAL A 788 39.20 -2.29 -21.93
N ASP A 789 39.21 -1.84 -20.68
CA ASP A 789 40.44 -1.71 -19.89
C ASP A 789 40.74 -3.00 -19.11
N PHE A 790 39.69 -3.75 -18.74
CA PHE A 790 39.81 -5.01 -18.00
C PHE A 790 38.77 -6.02 -18.45
N ILE A 791 39.08 -7.30 -18.22
CA ILE A 791 38.11 -8.40 -18.31
C ILE A 791 38.11 -9.22 -17.04
N ALA A 792 36.96 -9.77 -16.70
CA ALA A 792 36.81 -10.68 -15.58
C ALA A 792 35.71 -11.72 -15.87
N LYS A 793 35.71 -12.80 -15.08
CA LYS A 793 34.62 -13.78 -15.10
C LYS A 793 33.30 -13.13 -14.62
N PRO A 794 32.14 -13.57 -15.12
CA PRO A 794 30.84 -12.93 -14.81
C PRO A 794 30.57 -12.70 -13.32
N ASP A 795 30.99 -13.62 -12.46
CA ASP A 795 30.84 -13.57 -11.00
C ASP A 795 31.83 -12.61 -10.30
N LYS A 796 32.86 -12.13 -11.00
CA LYS A 796 33.93 -11.26 -10.49
C LYS A 796 34.01 -9.89 -11.14
N MET A 797 33.26 -9.65 -12.23
CA MET A 797 33.31 -8.37 -12.94
C MET A 797 32.97 -7.17 -12.07
N PHE A 798 31.94 -7.32 -11.23
CA PHE A 798 31.48 -6.23 -10.38
C PHE A 798 32.51 -5.87 -9.32
N ASP A 799 33.17 -6.87 -8.72
CA ASP A 799 34.27 -6.67 -7.76
C ASP A 799 35.41 -5.88 -8.41
N VAL A 800 35.83 -6.26 -9.63
CA VAL A 800 36.88 -5.54 -10.38
C VAL A 800 36.49 -4.11 -10.71
N ALA A 801 35.24 -3.88 -11.15
CA ALA A 801 34.73 -2.54 -11.43
C ALA A 801 34.70 -1.66 -10.17
N LEU A 802 34.31 -2.25 -9.04
CA LEU A 802 34.27 -1.58 -7.75
C LEU A 802 35.68 -1.23 -7.25
N GLU A 803 36.64 -2.15 -7.34
CA GLU A 803 38.05 -1.90 -6.99
C GLU A 803 38.63 -0.73 -7.80
N LEU A 804 38.34 -0.66 -9.10
CA LEU A 804 38.74 0.47 -9.95
C LEU A 804 38.09 1.78 -9.50
N ALA A 805 36.79 1.76 -9.24
CA ALA A 805 36.08 2.95 -8.79
C ALA A 805 36.63 3.44 -7.43
N GLN A 806 36.90 2.54 -6.49
CA GLN A 806 37.52 2.87 -5.20
C GLN A 806 38.93 3.42 -5.35
N LYS A 807 39.74 2.84 -6.24
CA LYS A 807 41.10 3.29 -6.53
C LYS A 807 41.12 4.73 -7.05
N TRP A 808 40.16 5.10 -7.89
CA TRP A 808 40.16 6.41 -8.56
C TRP A 808 39.30 7.47 -7.87
N ALA A 809 38.32 7.10 -7.03
CA ALA A 809 37.46 8.04 -6.32
C ALA A 809 38.21 9.18 -5.59
N PRO A 810 39.39 8.95 -4.95
CA PRO A 810 40.15 10.02 -4.32
C PRO A 810 40.65 11.11 -5.28
N LYS A 811 40.77 10.82 -6.57
CA LYS A 811 41.28 11.77 -7.58
C LYS A 811 40.29 12.90 -7.89
N ALA A 812 39.00 12.71 -7.59
CA ALA A 812 37.98 13.74 -7.81
C ALA A 812 38.03 14.88 -6.78
N LYS A 813 38.65 14.65 -5.61
CA LYS A 813 38.64 15.55 -4.47
C LYS A 813 39.11 16.97 -4.76
N MET A 814 40.06 17.13 -5.69
CA MET A 814 40.63 18.44 -6.00
C MET A 814 39.81 19.21 -7.06
N GLY A 815 38.65 18.70 -7.49
CA GLY A 815 37.71 19.40 -8.38
C GLY A 815 38.12 19.50 -9.86
N VAL A 816 39.30 19.01 -10.24
CA VAL A 816 39.87 19.16 -11.60
C VAL A 816 39.71 17.93 -12.50
N TYR A 817 39.11 16.84 -12.01
CA TYR A 817 39.06 15.56 -12.74
C TYR A 817 38.30 15.68 -14.07
N SER A 818 37.07 16.24 -14.06
CA SER A 818 36.32 16.44 -15.30
C SER A 818 36.96 17.46 -16.22
N ALA A 819 37.61 18.50 -15.70
CA ALA A 819 38.29 19.49 -16.53
C ALA A 819 39.38 18.84 -17.39
N ILE A 820 40.24 18.03 -16.78
CA ILE A 820 41.30 17.29 -17.49
C ILE A 820 40.71 16.26 -18.46
N ARG A 821 39.65 15.55 -18.06
CA ARG A 821 38.98 14.60 -18.96
C ARG A 821 38.38 15.30 -20.18
N SER A 822 37.72 16.42 -19.97
CA SER A 822 37.08 17.21 -21.02
C SER A 822 38.08 17.74 -22.05
N GLU A 823 39.35 17.95 -21.69
CA GLU A 823 40.40 18.22 -22.69
C GLU A 823 40.66 17.02 -23.61
N GLN A 824 40.67 15.80 -23.06
CA GLN A 824 40.90 14.58 -23.84
C GLN A 824 39.74 14.24 -24.79
N VAL A 825 38.49 14.43 -24.34
CA VAL A 825 37.28 14.11 -25.13
C VAL A 825 36.58 15.35 -25.68
N GLY A 826 37.24 16.50 -25.71
CA GLY A 826 36.65 17.82 -25.98
C GLY A 826 35.88 17.90 -27.31
N ASP A 827 36.44 17.31 -28.37
CA ASP A 827 35.76 17.21 -29.67
C ASP A 827 34.41 16.47 -29.59
N ALA A 828 34.33 15.41 -28.78
CA ALA A 828 33.12 14.64 -28.58
C ALA A 828 32.12 15.42 -27.73
N VAL A 829 32.57 16.03 -26.63
CA VAL A 829 31.74 16.88 -25.75
C VAL A 829 31.14 18.04 -26.53
N ALA A 830 31.94 18.77 -27.31
CA ALA A 830 31.48 19.89 -28.13
C ALA A 830 30.43 19.45 -29.17
N LYS A 831 30.63 18.29 -29.82
CA LYS A 831 29.65 17.73 -30.77
C LYS A 831 28.36 17.31 -30.09
N PHE A 832 28.44 16.58 -28.98
CA PHE A 832 27.25 16.17 -28.24
C PHE A 832 26.48 17.38 -27.72
N LYS A 833 27.17 18.40 -27.20
CA LYS A 833 26.56 19.67 -26.84
C LYS A 833 25.85 20.32 -28.03
N ALA A 834 26.52 20.47 -29.17
CA ALA A 834 25.90 21.07 -30.37
C ALA A 834 24.65 20.31 -30.86
N ILE A 835 24.58 18.99 -30.62
CA ILE A 835 23.42 18.15 -30.94
C ILE A 835 22.30 18.30 -29.89
N SER A 836 22.65 18.30 -28.60
CA SER A 836 21.72 18.31 -27.48
C SER A 836 20.95 19.62 -27.28
N TYR A 837 21.52 20.78 -27.68
CA TYR A 837 20.94 22.10 -27.39
C TYR A 837 20.11 22.70 -28.55
N VAL A 838 19.78 21.92 -29.57
CA VAL A 838 18.90 22.33 -30.67
C VAL A 838 17.63 21.49 -30.63
N HIS A 839 16.62 21.93 -29.87
CA HIS A 839 15.31 21.27 -29.87
C HIS A 839 14.71 21.24 -31.27
N GLY A 840 14.08 20.11 -31.62
CA GLY A 840 13.37 19.96 -32.90
C GLY A 840 14.27 19.74 -34.12
N ARG A 841 15.55 19.35 -33.94
CA ARG A 841 16.46 19.01 -35.05
C ARG A 841 16.58 17.50 -35.22
N GLN A 842 16.19 17.00 -36.40
CA GLN A 842 16.56 15.65 -36.82
C GLN A 842 18.06 15.59 -37.15
N VAL A 843 18.79 14.67 -36.51
CA VAL A 843 20.26 14.54 -36.66
C VAL A 843 20.69 13.21 -37.26
N ASN A 844 19.74 12.39 -37.73
CA ASN A 844 19.96 10.99 -38.10
C ASN A 844 19.26 10.64 -39.42
N ASN A 845 19.86 9.70 -40.17
CA ASN A 845 19.17 9.02 -41.26
C ASN A 845 18.30 7.89 -40.71
N LYS A 846 17.12 7.66 -41.33
CA LYS A 846 16.25 6.52 -40.96
C LYS A 846 16.97 5.18 -41.21
N PRO A 847 16.88 4.20 -40.28
CA PRO A 847 17.44 2.86 -40.50
C PRO A 847 16.86 2.22 -41.75
N LYS A 848 17.71 1.52 -42.51
CA LYS A 848 17.27 0.73 -43.68
C LYS A 848 16.85 -0.70 -43.30
N ALA A 849 17.19 -1.13 -42.09
CA ALA A 849 16.77 -2.38 -41.46
C ALA A 849 16.67 -2.21 -39.93
N LYS A 850 15.74 -2.92 -39.28
CA LYS A 850 15.64 -3.03 -37.81
C LYS A 850 16.04 -4.45 -37.42
N ILE A 851 16.90 -4.61 -36.40
CA ILE A 851 17.36 -5.90 -35.85
C ILE A 851 16.73 -6.14 -34.48
#